data_AF-E9FR66-F1
#
_entry.id   AF-E9FR66-F1
#
_cell.length_a   1.000
_cell.length_b   1.000
_cell.length_c   1.000
_cell.angle_alpha   90.00
_cell.angle_beta   90.00
_cell.angle_gamma   90.00
#
_symmetry.space_group_name_H-M   'P 1'
#
loop_
_entity.id
_entity.type
_entity.pdbx_description
1 polymer ?
#
loop_
_entity_poly.entity_id
_entity_poly.type
_entity_poly.pdbx_seq_one_letter_code
_entity_poly.pdbx_strand_id
1 'polypeptide(L)'
;MEEHKWLSDPLVMRYLRSKEINDSLRLVHQSKLSSMKSLIDRLGLDYELTGHGGCVNCLEWNSDGSILASGSDDLHIILWNPFLKKKMANIDTGHQGNIFSVKFMPQSMDGLVASAAGDGRVKIHWVDHAQSMNSTPQTSLQCNCHVGRVKRLATAPDIPYLLWSGAEDGTVMQFDLRTPHTCTNGPSNILINLLSHMGKQAEVKSIAINPIRTEQLVVGANDPFIRLYDRRMIKITSVPFSSERPNRGRQYSLATNSQSEESRSAIPLGCAQYFAPGHLPQKLDDYRRRFRSLASTYVTFDPSGRYLLANLGGEQIYLYDCLTPNPPITQVPLLGNEPLNGIKGFTLPPEIEQIKIQANAAFQQRQYTTAIGLYSKALIKAPNSPVLYSNRATACMKRNWDGDTYAALKDCISALKIDPYQIKPFHWLARCLLDLGQVGLADQAFKLLRERFPQQANSSTFNTLHIEVQKKLELEEQRSEKETARRGELDDESDLLEDGDNSPSLTENEKNWRAQYWDYSSRYCGHCNTTTDIKEANFFGKFNQMMSISDGQYILAGSDDGCFFIWDRNTGIVERVLRGDESIVNCLQPHPFTCMLASSGIDSVVRIWSPLPQERVVSDRLGSVVLDAESAAMANQRRMNADPFEMFLMNMGATAEDAMPDITVRPRRPASSPDDDQDEDPRAAIQCRQS
;
A
#
# COMPACT_ATOMS: atom_id res chain seq x y z
N MET A 1 9.79 -53.26 28.52
CA MET A 1 8.43 -52.78 28.18
C MET A 1 8.15 -51.45 28.90
N GLU A 2 9.11 -50.51 28.89
CA GLU A 2 9.02 -49.25 29.67
C GLU A 2 9.65 -48.04 28.97
N GLU A 3 9.80 -48.03 27.63
CA GLU A 3 10.46 -46.91 26.92
C GLU A 3 9.51 -45.93 26.20
N HIS A 4 8.19 -46.11 26.27
CA HIS A 4 7.24 -45.30 25.50
C HIS A 4 6.04 -44.76 26.30
N LYS A 5 6.14 -44.60 27.63
CA LYS A 5 5.05 -44.01 28.45
C LYS A 5 4.71 -42.55 28.09
N TRP A 6 5.59 -41.83 27.41
CA TRP A 6 5.33 -40.45 26.95
C TRP A 6 4.44 -40.39 25.69
N LEU A 7 4.34 -41.47 24.91
CA LEU A 7 3.40 -41.57 23.77
C LEU A 7 1.94 -41.74 24.21
N SER A 8 1.70 -42.12 25.46
CA SER A 8 0.36 -42.22 26.05
C SER A 8 -0.13 -40.92 26.70
N ASP A 9 0.64 -39.84 26.66
CA ASP A 9 0.20 -38.53 27.15
C ASP A 9 -0.95 -38.01 26.24
N PRO A 10 -2.13 -37.67 26.82
CA PRO A 10 -3.27 -37.15 26.06
C PRO A 10 -2.92 -35.94 25.17
N LEU A 11 -1.95 -35.11 25.58
CA LEU A 11 -1.50 -33.96 24.80
C LEU A 11 -0.68 -34.38 23.58
N VAL A 12 0.23 -35.35 23.73
CA VAL A 12 1.04 -35.90 22.63
C VAL A 12 0.16 -36.63 21.61
N MET A 13 -0.83 -37.41 22.08
CA MET A 13 -1.78 -38.08 21.19
C MET A 13 -2.72 -37.10 20.47
N ARG A 14 -3.11 -35.99 21.12
CA ARG A 14 -3.89 -34.92 20.49
C ARG A 14 -3.07 -34.17 19.43
N TYR A 15 -1.79 -33.93 19.70
CA TYR A 15 -0.86 -33.31 18.74
C TYR A 15 -0.59 -34.22 17.54
N LEU A 16 -0.34 -35.51 17.76
CA LEU A 16 -0.14 -36.50 16.70
C LEU A 16 -1.41 -36.71 15.86
N ARG A 17 -2.60 -36.78 16.48
CA ARG A 17 -3.87 -36.81 15.74
C ARG A 17 -4.15 -35.53 14.98
N SER A 18 -3.88 -34.36 15.57
CA SER A 18 -3.99 -33.07 14.88
C SER A 18 -3.09 -33.04 13.64
N LYS A 19 -1.85 -33.51 13.79
CA LYS A 19 -0.88 -33.62 12.70
C LYS A 19 -1.30 -34.63 11.64
N GLU A 20 -1.76 -35.82 12.01
CA GLU A 20 -2.28 -36.83 11.07
C GLU A 20 -3.55 -36.35 10.34
N ILE A 21 -4.47 -35.67 11.03
CA ILE A 21 -5.68 -35.10 10.41
C ILE A 21 -5.27 -33.98 9.43
N ASN A 22 -4.33 -33.12 9.81
CA ASN A 22 -3.79 -32.09 8.93
C ASN A 22 -3.04 -32.68 7.73
N ASP A 23 -2.26 -33.74 7.92
CA ASP A 23 -1.53 -34.41 6.85
C ASP A 23 -2.45 -35.24 5.93
N SER A 24 -3.52 -35.83 6.48
CA SER A 24 -4.56 -36.54 5.71
C SER A 24 -5.42 -35.58 4.89
N LEU A 25 -5.80 -34.42 5.44
CA LEU A 25 -6.50 -33.35 4.71
C LEU A 25 -5.60 -32.74 3.61
N ARG A 26 -4.29 -32.62 3.87
CA ARG A 26 -3.29 -32.17 2.89
C ARG A 26 -3.16 -33.12 1.70
N LEU A 27 -3.17 -34.43 1.93
CA LEU A 27 -3.05 -35.45 0.87
C LEU A 27 -4.32 -35.57 0.01
N VAL A 28 -5.51 -35.43 0.61
CA VAL A 28 -6.78 -35.52 -0.13
C VAL A 28 -6.96 -34.34 -1.11
N HIS A 29 -6.47 -33.15 -0.77
CA HIS A 29 -6.55 -31.95 -1.63
C HIS A 29 -5.48 -31.88 -2.73
N GLN A 30 -4.43 -32.70 -2.68
CA GLN A 30 -3.36 -32.73 -3.70
C GLN A 30 -3.73 -33.49 -4.98
N SER A 31 -4.84 -34.25 -4.99
CA SER A 31 -5.10 -35.26 -6.03
C SER A 31 -5.78 -34.78 -7.33
N LYS A 32 -5.99 -33.48 -7.54
CA LYS A 32 -6.38 -32.93 -8.86
C LYS A 32 -5.70 -31.58 -9.05
N LEU A 33 -4.63 -31.53 -9.84
CA LEU A 33 -3.94 -30.31 -10.26
C LEU A 33 -4.85 -29.43 -11.14
N SER A 34 -5.85 -28.82 -10.51
CA SER A 34 -6.41 -27.56 -10.96
C SER A 34 -5.26 -26.56 -10.94
N SER A 35 -4.99 -25.89 -12.07
CA SER A 35 -4.05 -24.76 -12.08
C SER A 35 -4.47 -23.75 -11.00
N MET A 36 -3.49 -23.05 -10.39
CA MET A 36 -3.80 -22.01 -9.41
C MET A 36 -4.79 -20.99 -9.98
N LYS A 37 -4.65 -20.67 -11.27
CA LYS A 37 -5.61 -19.84 -11.99
C LYS A 37 -7.05 -20.35 -11.86
N SER A 38 -7.30 -21.65 -12.04
CA SER A 38 -8.64 -22.23 -11.86
C SER A 38 -9.16 -22.16 -10.41
N LEU A 39 -8.27 -22.12 -9.41
CA LEU A 39 -8.66 -21.84 -8.02
C LEU A 39 -9.05 -20.36 -7.85
N ILE A 40 -8.24 -19.45 -8.39
CA ILE A 40 -8.52 -18.01 -8.38
C ILE A 40 -9.81 -17.69 -9.12
N ASP A 41 -10.07 -18.33 -10.25
CA ASP A 41 -11.29 -18.16 -11.07
C ASP A 41 -12.55 -18.71 -10.36
N ARG A 42 -12.39 -19.56 -9.33
CA ARG A 42 -13.48 -20.11 -8.50
C ARG A 42 -13.55 -19.53 -7.09
N LEU A 43 -12.58 -18.73 -6.67
CA LEU A 43 -12.58 -18.04 -5.38
C LEU A 43 -13.87 -17.25 -5.17
N GLY A 44 -14.64 -17.57 -4.15
CA GLY A 44 -15.87 -16.86 -3.83
C GLY A 44 -16.09 -16.81 -2.33
N LEU A 45 -17.10 -16.05 -1.91
CA LEU A 45 -17.49 -16.00 -0.51
C LEU A 45 -17.96 -17.40 -0.09
N ASP A 46 -17.29 -18.00 0.88
CA ASP A 46 -17.64 -19.32 1.41
C ASP A 46 -18.59 -19.17 2.61
N TYR A 47 -18.21 -18.32 3.57
CA TYR A 47 -19.02 -18.00 4.74
C TYR A 47 -18.53 -16.75 5.46
N GLU A 48 -19.35 -16.29 6.39
CA GLU A 48 -19.10 -15.14 7.24
C GLU A 48 -18.93 -15.57 8.70
N LEU A 49 -18.04 -14.88 9.41
CA LEU A 49 -17.79 -15.03 10.83
C LEU A 49 -18.35 -13.79 11.54
N THR A 50 -19.51 -13.97 12.18
CA THR A 50 -20.24 -12.91 12.89
C THR A 50 -19.95 -12.97 14.38
N GLY A 51 -19.63 -11.83 15.01
CA GLY A 51 -19.46 -11.79 16.46
C GLY A 51 -18.92 -10.48 17.02
N HIS A 52 -18.34 -9.62 16.19
CA HIS A 52 -17.94 -8.27 16.60
C HIS A 52 -19.14 -7.31 16.61
N GLY A 53 -19.05 -6.28 17.44
CA GLY A 53 -20.04 -5.20 17.56
C GLY A 53 -19.69 -3.92 16.80
N GLY A 54 -18.53 -3.88 16.13
CA GLY A 54 -18.04 -2.73 15.37
C GLY A 54 -17.07 -3.15 14.27
N CYS A 55 -16.56 -2.18 13.51
CA CYS A 55 -15.70 -2.42 12.34
C CYS A 55 -14.50 -3.29 12.68
N VAL A 56 -14.15 -4.25 11.83
CA VAL A 56 -12.98 -5.10 12.03
C VAL A 56 -11.78 -4.56 11.25
N ASN A 57 -10.87 -3.89 11.96
CA ASN A 57 -9.75 -3.15 11.35
C ASN A 57 -8.44 -3.94 11.21
N CYS A 58 -8.36 -5.16 11.76
CA CYS A 58 -7.17 -5.99 11.60
C CYS A 58 -7.50 -7.48 11.69
N LEU A 59 -6.75 -8.24 10.89
CA LEU A 59 -6.80 -9.69 10.82
C LEU A 59 -5.37 -10.23 10.88
N GLU A 60 -5.17 -11.41 11.48
CA GLU A 60 -3.88 -12.11 11.47
C GLU A 60 -4.10 -13.63 11.56
N TRP A 61 -3.46 -14.38 10.66
CA TRP A 61 -3.37 -15.84 10.79
C TRP A 61 -2.25 -16.21 11.77
N ASN A 62 -2.47 -17.25 12.58
CA ASN A 62 -1.37 -17.85 13.32
C ASN A 62 -0.39 -18.57 12.37
N SER A 63 0.75 -19.00 12.90
CA SER A 63 1.86 -19.51 12.08
C SER A 63 1.53 -20.77 11.27
N ASP A 64 0.59 -21.59 11.74
CA ASP A 64 0.15 -22.82 11.06
C ASP A 64 -1.14 -22.64 10.23
N GLY A 65 -1.79 -21.47 10.33
CA GLY A 65 -3.04 -21.14 9.63
C GLY A 65 -4.31 -21.75 10.24
N SER A 66 -4.22 -22.43 11.39
CA SER A 66 -5.38 -23.06 12.03
C SER A 66 -6.29 -22.09 12.78
N ILE A 67 -5.78 -20.91 13.17
CA ILE A 67 -6.49 -19.89 13.93
C ILE A 67 -6.39 -18.55 13.22
N LEU A 68 -7.51 -17.83 13.13
CA LEU A 68 -7.58 -16.46 12.67
C LEU A 68 -7.91 -15.54 13.86
N ALA A 69 -7.11 -14.51 14.08
CA ALA A 69 -7.40 -13.44 15.04
C ALA A 69 -8.01 -12.24 14.31
N SER A 70 -9.00 -11.59 14.93
CA SER A 70 -9.57 -10.33 14.47
C SER A 70 -9.63 -9.30 15.61
N GLY A 71 -9.34 -8.04 15.31
CA GLY A 71 -9.46 -6.91 16.24
C GLY A 71 -10.40 -5.84 15.68
N SER A 72 -11.21 -5.25 16.57
CA SER A 72 -12.35 -4.40 16.18
C SER A 72 -12.44 -3.11 16.99
N ASP A 73 -13.30 -2.19 16.52
CA ASP A 73 -13.77 -1.00 17.21
C ASP A 73 -14.50 -1.32 18.53
N ASP A 74 -15.04 -2.54 18.67
CA ASP A 74 -15.69 -3.00 19.89
C ASP A 74 -14.73 -3.28 21.06
N LEU A 75 -13.43 -2.99 20.87
CA LEU A 75 -12.36 -3.15 21.87
C LEU A 75 -12.03 -4.62 22.19
N HIS A 76 -12.56 -5.58 21.43
CA HIS A 76 -12.32 -7.00 21.61
C HIS A 76 -11.42 -7.59 20.53
N ILE A 77 -10.70 -8.64 20.91
CA ILE A 77 -10.07 -9.57 19.98
C ILE A 77 -10.85 -10.87 19.98
N ILE A 78 -11.24 -11.34 18.79
CA ILE A 78 -11.86 -12.65 18.64
C ILE A 78 -10.86 -13.61 17.98
N LEU A 79 -10.73 -14.81 18.56
CA LEU A 79 -10.01 -15.91 17.95
C LEU A 79 -11.02 -16.87 17.33
N TRP A 80 -10.81 -17.19 16.05
CA TRP A 80 -11.68 -18.04 15.25
C TRP A 80 -10.98 -19.33 14.87
N ASN A 81 -11.74 -20.43 14.88
CA ASN A 81 -11.40 -21.60 14.10
C ASN A 81 -12.20 -21.51 12.79
N PRO A 82 -11.57 -21.13 11.66
CA PRO A 82 -12.28 -20.97 10.40
C PRO A 82 -12.79 -22.31 9.86
N PHE A 83 -12.01 -23.38 9.98
CA PHE A 83 -12.39 -24.70 9.47
C PHE A 83 -13.62 -25.29 10.19
N LEU A 84 -13.78 -24.97 11.48
CA LEU A 84 -14.96 -25.34 12.26
C LEU A 84 -16.06 -24.26 12.24
N LYS A 85 -15.82 -23.12 11.62
CA LYS A 85 -16.70 -21.94 11.61
C LYS A 85 -17.13 -21.52 13.02
N LYS A 86 -16.19 -21.56 13.98
CA LYS A 86 -16.47 -21.36 15.40
C LYS A 86 -15.64 -20.25 16.01
N LYS A 87 -16.28 -19.45 16.85
CA LYS A 87 -15.61 -18.56 17.80
C LYS A 87 -14.94 -19.42 18.89
N MET A 88 -13.63 -19.30 19.03
CA MET A 88 -12.84 -20.01 20.05
C MET A 88 -12.75 -19.19 21.34
N ALA A 89 -12.44 -17.91 21.23
CA ALA A 89 -12.28 -17.01 22.37
C ALA A 89 -12.75 -15.59 22.01
N ASN A 90 -13.20 -14.86 23.02
CA ASN A 90 -13.52 -13.43 22.93
C ASN A 90 -12.79 -12.70 24.05
N ILE A 91 -11.79 -11.91 23.70
CA ILE A 91 -10.84 -11.30 24.62
C ILE A 91 -11.19 -9.82 24.73
N ASP A 92 -11.69 -9.39 25.89
CA ASP A 92 -11.78 -7.97 26.24
C ASP A 92 -10.36 -7.43 26.48
N THR A 93 -9.88 -6.59 25.58
CA THR A 93 -8.50 -6.11 25.63
C THR A 93 -8.29 -5.01 26.67
N GLY A 94 -9.36 -4.42 27.21
CA GLY A 94 -9.35 -3.21 28.03
C GLY A 94 -8.74 -1.99 27.33
N HIS A 95 -8.63 -1.99 26.00
CA HIS A 95 -8.31 -0.78 25.24
C HIS A 95 -9.45 0.24 25.36
N GLN A 96 -9.15 1.52 25.10
CA GLN A 96 -10.13 2.61 25.13
C GLN A 96 -10.38 3.23 23.76
N GLY A 97 -9.88 2.59 22.71
CA GLY A 97 -10.05 3.00 21.33
C GLY A 97 -9.86 1.83 20.39
N ASN A 98 -10.16 2.06 19.11
CA ASN A 98 -10.25 1.05 18.07
C ASN A 98 -8.96 0.24 17.95
N ILE A 99 -9.07 -1.08 17.84
CA ILE A 99 -7.91 -1.96 17.67
C ILE A 99 -7.49 -1.93 16.20
N PHE A 100 -6.31 -1.41 15.92
CA PHE A 100 -5.77 -1.26 14.56
C PHE A 100 -4.79 -2.36 14.16
N SER A 101 -4.21 -3.08 15.11
CA SER A 101 -3.33 -4.20 14.79
C SER A 101 -3.36 -5.28 15.85
N VAL A 102 -3.44 -6.53 15.39
CA VAL A 102 -3.29 -7.75 16.18
C VAL A 102 -2.15 -8.59 15.60
N LYS A 103 -1.33 -9.21 16.46
CA LYS A 103 -0.26 -10.12 16.04
C LYS A 103 -0.13 -11.30 17.01
N PHE A 104 0.02 -12.51 16.46
CA PHE A 104 0.48 -13.65 17.25
C PHE A 104 1.96 -13.50 17.57
N MET A 105 2.35 -13.72 18.82
CA MET A 105 3.76 -13.74 19.18
C MET A 105 4.41 -15.02 18.63
N PRO A 106 5.52 -14.93 17.86
CA PRO A 106 6.19 -16.10 17.30
C PRO A 106 6.63 -17.08 18.39
N GLN A 107 6.61 -18.38 18.06
CA GLN A 107 7.08 -19.47 18.95
C GLN A 107 6.42 -19.51 20.34
N SER A 108 5.29 -18.81 20.53
CA SER A 108 4.50 -18.85 21.77
C SER A 108 3.47 -19.99 21.81
N MET A 109 3.49 -20.88 20.82
CA MET A 109 2.46 -21.91 20.59
C MET A 109 1.04 -21.31 20.58
N ASP A 110 0.91 -20.12 19.99
CA ASP A 110 -0.32 -19.32 19.92
C ASP A 110 -0.90 -18.88 21.28
N GLY A 111 -0.14 -19.03 22.36
CA GLY A 111 -0.54 -18.66 23.72
C GLY A 111 -0.50 -17.15 24.00
N LEU A 112 0.13 -16.36 23.13
CA LEU A 112 0.28 -14.91 23.30
C LEU A 112 -0.15 -14.15 22.05
N VAL A 113 -0.99 -13.13 22.26
CA VAL A 113 -1.45 -12.20 21.22
C VAL A 113 -1.16 -10.77 21.65
N ALA A 114 -0.52 -10.00 20.78
CA ALA A 114 -0.28 -8.57 20.94
C ALA A 114 -1.37 -7.75 20.24
N SER A 115 -1.76 -6.63 20.87
CA SER A 115 -2.76 -5.70 20.36
C SER A 115 -2.25 -4.26 20.43
N ALA A 116 -2.61 -3.47 19.42
CA ALA A 116 -2.32 -2.05 19.34
C ALA A 116 -3.58 -1.29 18.90
N ALA A 117 -3.81 -0.12 19.51
CA ALA A 117 -5.07 0.58 19.37
C ALA A 117 -4.92 2.11 19.27
N GLY A 118 -6.05 2.76 18.98
CA GLY A 118 -6.20 4.22 18.91
C GLY A 118 -6.03 4.95 20.25
N ASP A 119 -6.04 4.23 21.37
CA ASP A 119 -5.77 4.81 22.69
C ASP A 119 -4.28 5.04 22.98
N GLY A 120 -3.40 4.80 21.99
CA GLY A 120 -1.96 4.96 22.11
C GLY A 120 -1.28 3.83 22.91
N ARG A 121 -1.96 2.69 23.09
CA ARG A 121 -1.43 1.59 23.91
C ARG A 121 -1.06 0.37 23.09
N VAL A 122 -0.05 -0.33 23.58
CA VAL A 122 0.33 -1.68 23.14
C VAL A 122 0.13 -2.63 24.31
N LYS A 123 -0.62 -3.72 24.09
CA LYS A 123 -0.90 -4.72 25.12
C LYS A 123 -0.58 -6.13 24.61
N ILE A 124 -0.28 -7.03 25.54
CA ILE A 124 -0.06 -8.45 25.26
C ILE A 124 -0.93 -9.29 26.18
N HIS A 125 -1.66 -10.22 25.59
CA HIS A 125 -2.70 -11.01 26.27
C HIS A 125 -2.37 -12.50 26.21
N TRP A 126 -2.61 -13.21 27.31
CA TRP A 126 -2.56 -14.67 27.35
C TRP A 126 -3.85 -15.27 26.81
N VAL A 127 -3.74 -16.15 25.82
CA VAL A 127 -4.89 -16.79 25.16
C VAL A 127 -5.48 -17.91 26.02
N ASP A 128 -4.65 -18.75 26.65
CA ASP A 128 -5.11 -19.91 27.42
C ASP A 128 -5.92 -19.52 28.66
N HIS A 129 -5.61 -18.38 29.27
CA HIS A 129 -6.34 -17.84 30.41
C HIS A 129 -7.72 -17.28 30.03
N ALA A 130 -7.92 -16.87 28.78
CA ALA A 130 -9.22 -16.43 28.28
C ALA A 130 -10.20 -17.59 28.05
N GLN A 131 -9.71 -18.83 27.94
CA GLN A 131 -10.54 -20.03 27.74
C GLN A 131 -10.91 -20.75 29.05
N SER A 132 -10.10 -20.66 30.11
CA SER A 132 -10.23 -21.57 31.26
C SER A 132 -11.15 -21.08 32.40
N MET A 133 -11.52 -19.80 32.43
CA MET A 133 -12.51 -19.27 33.38
C MET A 133 -13.20 -18.06 32.76
N ASN A 134 -14.44 -17.73 33.18
CA ASN A 134 -15.13 -16.46 32.88
C ASN A 134 -14.41 -15.25 33.54
N SER A 135 -13.09 -15.19 33.41
CA SER A 135 -12.18 -14.24 34.04
C SER A 135 -11.61 -13.33 32.96
N THR A 136 -11.40 -12.06 33.31
CA THR A 136 -10.74 -11.08 32.44
C THR A 136 -9.40 -11.61 31.94
N PRO A 137 -9.08 -11.47 30.64
CA PRO A 137 -7.81 -11.92 30.09
C PRO A 137 -6.65 -11.27 30.85
N GLN A 138 -5.66 -12.07 31.23
CA GLN A 138 -4.49 -11.57 31.93
C GLN A 138 -3.59 -10.84 30.94
N THR A 139 -3.49 -9.51 31.06
CA THR A 139 -2.55 -8.71 30.28
C THR A 139 -1.14 -8.87 30.85
N SER A 140 -0.24 -9.47 30.06
CA SER A 140 1.16 -9.69 30.44
C SER A 140 2.01 -8.43 30.38
N LEU A 141 1.71 -7.54 29.44
CA LEU A 141 2.42 -6.29 29.23
C LEU A 141 1.41 -5.23 28.78
N GLN A 142 1.52 -4.05 29.37
CA GLN A 142 0.81 -2.86 28.94
C GLN A 142 1.82 -1.72 28.82
N CYS A 143 1.91 -1.15 27.61
CA CYS A 143 2.70 0.04 27.33
C CYS A 143 1.78 1.20 26.95
N ASN A 144 1.99 2.35 27.59
CA ASN A 144 1.28 3.61 27.33
C ASN A 144 2.28 4.72 26.90
N CYS A 145 3.38 4.34 26.25
CA CYS A 145 4.44 5.29 25.90
C CYS A 145 4.17 6.04 24.59
N HIS A 146 3.37 5.49 23.70
CA HIS A 146 2.92 6.20 22.51
C HIS A 146 1.93 7.31 22.89
N VAL A 147 2.03 8.42 22.18
CA VAL A 147 1.21 9.63 22.39
C VAL A 147 0.14 9.76 21.31
N GLY A 148 0.34 9.11 20.16
CA GLY A 148 -0.61 9.01 19.06
C GLY A 148 -1.18 7.61 18.91
N ARG A 149 -2.14 7.45 18.00
CA ARG A 149 -2.76 6.15 17.70
C ARG A 149 -1.70 5.18 17.20
N VAL A 150 -1.67 3.96 17.75
CA VAL A 150 -0.74 2.93 17.30
C VAL A 150 -1.36 2.19 16.12
N LYS A 151 -0.78 2.35 14.93
CA LYS A 151 -1.38 1.89 13.67
C LYS A 151 -1.01 0.47 13.31
N ARG A 152 0.24 0.06 13.56
CA ARG A 152 0.72 -1.25 13.13
C ARG A 152 1.71 -1.86 14.10
N LEU A 153 1.57 -3.17 14.32
CA LEU A 153 2.54 -4.02 15.00
C LEU A 153 3.31 -4.87 13.99
N ALA A 154 4.57 -5.15 14.30
CA ALA A 154 5.39 -6.11 13.56
C ALA A 154 6.09 -7.07 14.52
N THR A 155 6.27 -8.31 14.06
CA THR A 155 6.97 -9.39 14.75
C THR A 155 7.94 -10.05 13.77
N ALA A 156 8.96 -10.75 14.28
CA ALA A 156 9.96 -11.45 13.50
C ALA A 156 9.87 -12.97 13.77
N PRO A 157 9.74 -13.85 12.76
CA PRO A 157 9.52 -15.29 12.98
C PRO A 157 10.61 -15.99 13.82
N ASP A 158 11.83 -15.52 13.74
CA ASP A 158 13.04 -16.01 14.40
C ASP A 158 13.31 -15.36 15.77
N ILE A 159 12.57 -14.30 16.14
CA ILE A 159 12.79 -13.54 17.38
C ILE A 159 11.48 -13.44 18.19
N PRO A 160 11.17 -14.44 19.04
CA PRO A 160 9.86 -14.57 19.68
C PRO A 160 9.60 -13.55 20.80
N TYR A 161 10.64 -12.92 21.33
CA TYR A 161 10.57 -11.98 22.46
C TYR A 161 10.60 -10.51 22.05
N LEU A 162 10.72 -10.19 20.75
CA LEU A 162 10.69 -8.81 20.27
C LEU A 162 9.36 -8.49 19.57
N LEU A 163 8.86 -7.30 19.83
CA LEU A 163 7.70 -6.70 19.18
C LEU A 163 8.04 -5.26 18.79
N TRP A 164 7.57 -4.81 17.63
CA TRP A 164 7.68 -3.41 17.22
C TRP A 164 6.32 -2.79 17.01
N SER A 165 6.19 -1.51 17.33
CA SER A 165 4.99 -0.71 17.09
C SER A 165 5.34 0.56 16.30
N GLY A 166 4.47 0.92 15.36
CA GLY A 166 4.51 2.20 14.65
C GLY A 166 3.25 3.00 14.94
N ALA A 167 3.41 4.29 15.25
CA ALA A 167 2.31 5.15 15.66
C ALA A 167 2.32 6.53 14.98
N GLU A 168 1.20 7.22 15.09
CA GLU A 168 1.01 8.58 14.57
C GLU A 168 1.77 9.65 15.35
N ASP A 169 2.43 9.30 16.45
CA ASP A 169 3.40 10.20 17.10
C ASP A 169 4.76 10.24 16.36
N GLY A 170 4.85 9.62 15.18
CA GLY A 170 6.05 9.62 14.35
C GLY A 170 7.15 8.68 14.86
N THR A 171 6.86 7.84 15.86
CA THR A 171 7.85 6.93 16.43
C THR A 171 7.60 5.47 16.07
N VAL A 172 8.70 4.72 15.98
CA VAL A 172 8.71 3.26 16.01
C VAL A 172 9.37 2.83 17.30
N MET A 173 8.65 2.06 18.13
CA MET A 173 9.17 1.55 19.40
C MET A 173 9.48 0.05 19.30
N GLN A 174 10.48 -0.40 20.06
CA GLN A 174 10.83 -1.81 20.21
C GLN A 174 10.53 -2.28 21.63
N PHE A 175 9.91 -3.43 21.79
CA PHE A 175 9.65 -4.06 23.07
C PHE A 175 10.41 -5.38 23.17
N ASP A 176 11.08 -5.60 24.29
CA ASP A 176 11.66 -6.89 24.64
C ASP A 176 10.90 -7.48 25.83
N LEU A 177 10.18 -8.57 25.58
CA LEU A 177 9.30 -9.19 26.58
C LEU A 177 10.06 -9.83 27.75
N ARG A 178 11.38 -9.99 27.61
CA ARG A 178 12.25 -10.50 28.68
C ARG A 178 12.62 -9.41 29.68
N THR A 179 12.44 -8.15 29.30
CA THR A 179 12.73 -7.00 30.14
C THR A 179 11.44 -6.34 30.61
N PRO A 180 11.24 -6.10 31.91
CA PRO A 180 10.06 -5.40 32.38
C PRO A 180 10.05 -3.97 31.83
N HIS A 181 8.96 -3.59 31.20
CA HIS A 181 8.78 -2.24 30.69
C HIS A 181 7.99 -1.39 31.70
N THR A 182 8.50 -0.21 32.04
CA THR A 182 7.81 0.74 32.93
C THR A 182 7.60 2.07 32.22
N CYS A 183 6.32 2.48 32.07
CA CYS A 183 5.95 3.74 31.44
C CYS A 183 6.01 4.87 32.49
N THR A 184 7.17 5.50 32.67
CA THR A 184 7.34 6.57 33.68
C THR A 184 7.39 7.95 33.03
N ASN A 185 8.58 8.44 32.69
CA ASN A 185 8.85 9.84 32.32
C ASN A 185 9.02 10.06 30.81
N GLY A 186 8.52 9.15 29.99
CA GLY A 186 8.67 9.16 28.53
C GLY A 186 9.02 7.78 27.99
N PRO A 187 8.84 7.56 26.68
CA PRO A 187 9.33 6.34 26.04
C PRO A 187 10.84 6.21 26.18
N SER A 188 11.30 5.06 26.66
CA SER A 188 12.73 4.68 26.75
C SER A 188 13.15 3.70 25.65
N ASN A 189 12.23 3.38 24.76
CA ASN A 189 12.33 2.26 23.84
C ASN A 189 12.07 2.66 22.38
N ILE A 190 12.33 3.91 22.02
CA ILE A 190 12.19 4.42 20.64
C ILE A 190 13.35 3.88 19.82
N LEU A 191 13.02 3.10 18.80
CA LEU A 191 13.98 2.65 17.79
C LEU A 191 14.15 3.73 16.70
N ILE A 192 13.05 4.29 16.17
CA ILE A 192 13.10 5.32 15.13
C ILE A 192 12.23 6.49 15.55
N ASN A 193 12.76 7.71 15.48
CA ASN A 193 12.02 8.95 15.72
C ASN A 193 11.95 9.79 14.43
N LEU A 194 10.85 9.66 13.67
CA LEU A 194 10.69 10.44 12.45
C LEU A 194 10.49 11.93 12.73
N LEU A 195 10.02 12.33 13.92
CA LEU A 195 9.86 13.74 14.27
C LEU A 195 11.19 14.50 14.20
N SER A 196 12.30 13.82 14.52
CA SER A 196 13.65 14.38 14.46
C SER A 196 14.18 14.55 13.03
N HIS A 197 13.59 13.88 12.03
CA HIS A 197 14.08 13.84 10.65
C HIS A 197 13.15 14.52 9.65
N MET A 198 11.85 14.34 9.84
CA MET A 198 10.77 14.82 8.96
C MET A 198 10.01 16.02 9.52
N GLY A 199 10.23 16.36 10.80
CA GLY A 199 9.52 17.44 11.49
C GLY A 199 8.28 16.97 12.26
N LYS A 200 7.62 17.91 12.95
CA LYS A 200 6.57 17.64 13.94
C LYS A 200 5.31 16.94 13.41
N GLN A 201 5.10 16.95 12.11
CA GLN A 201 3.92 16.37 11.46
C GLN A 201 4.16 14.92 10.98
N ALA A 202 5.31 14.32 11.28
CA ALA A 202 5.60 12.97 10.82
C ALA A 202 4.74 11.94 11.55
N GLU A 203 4.11 11.05 10.79
CA GLU A 203 3.27 9.96 11.33
C GLU A 203 3.74 8.64 10.75
N VAL A 204 3.90 7.61 11.59
CA VAL A 204 4.13 6.25 11.12
C VAL A 204 2.77 5.59 10.87
N LYS A 205 2.54 5.16 9.63
CA LYS A 205 1.29 4.53 9.21
C LYS A 205 1.38 3.01 9.15
N SER A 206 2.52 2.47 8.73
CA SER A 206 2.72 1.03 8.66
C SER A 206 4.19 0.65 8.87
N ILE A 207 4.42 -0.51 9.47
CA ILE A 207 5.74 -1.10 9.64
C ILE A 207 5.72 -2.59 9.27
N ALA A 208 6.85 -3.12 8.81
CA ALA A 208 7.04 -4.56 8.63
C ALA A 208 8.51 -4.96 8.87
N ILE A 209 8.71 -6.19 9.34
CA ILE A 209 10.04 -6.81 9.43
C ILE A 209 10.23 -7.71 8.23
N ASN A 210 11.42 -7.70 7.64
CA ASN A 210 11.77 -8.65 6.60
C ASN A 210 11.81 -10.07 7.21
N PRO A 211 11.03 -11.04 6.69
CA PRO A 211 10.88 -12.36 7.31
C PRO A 211 12.13 -13.24 7.25
N ILE A 212 13.09 -12.93 6.36
CA ILE A 212 14.34 -13.68 6.18
C ILE A 212 15.53 -12.90 6.73
N ARG A 213 15.57 -11.58 6.54
CA ARG A 213 16.62 -10.67 7.00
C ARG A 213 16.11 -9.79 8.12
N THR A 214 15.91 -10.35 9.31
CA THR A 214 15.18 -9.71 10.42
C THR A 214 15.89 -8.50 11.04
N GLU A 215 17.10 -8.19 10.58
CA GLU A 215 17.74 -6.89 10.77
C GLU A 215 17.09 -5.74 9.99
N GLN A 216 16.33 -6.03 8.93
CA GLN A 216 15.69 -5.03 8.08
C GLN A 216 14.27 -4.74 8.54
N LEU A 217 14.02 -3.48 8.88
CA LEU A 217 12.70 -2.95 9.26
C LEU A 217 12.28 -1.89 8.26
N VAL A 218 11.08 -2.02 7.71
CA VAL A 218 10.50 -1.03 6.80
C VAL A 218 9.48 -0.15 7.53
N VAL A 219 9.49 1.14 7.24
CA VAL A 219 8.56 2.15 7.76
C VAL A 219 7.89 2.87 6.59
N GLY A 220 6.56 2.83 6.56
CA GLY A 220 5.71 3.71 5.77
C GLY A 220 5.17 4.85 6.63
N ALA A 221 5.29 6.08 6.12
CA ALA A 221 4.86 7.29 6.82
C ALA A 221 3.75 8.03 6.05
N ASN A 222 3.34 9.20 6.52
CA ASN A 222 2.42 10.12 5.84
C ASN A 222 3.07 10.89 4.66
N ASP A 223 3.92 10.20 3.90
CA ASP A 223 4.54 10.68 2.67
C ASP A 223 4.74 9.50 1.68
N PRO A 224 5.17 9.74 0.42
CA PRO A 224 5.30 8.68 -0.56
C PRO A 224 6.59 7.84 -0.41
N PHE A 225 7.43 8.14 0.58
CA PHE A 225 8.72 7.48 0.76
C PHE A 225 8.60 6.29 1.71
N ILE A 226 9.00 5.12 1.22
CA ILE A 226 9.13 3.91 2.02
C ILE A 226 10.57 3.78 2.50
N ARG A 227 10.76 3.61 3.80
CA ARG A 227 12.08 3.69 4.45
C ARG A 227 12.48 2.31 4.95
N LEU A 228 13.50 1.72 4.35
CA LEU A 228 14.09 0.46 4.79
C LEU A 228 15.31 0.73 5.66
N TYR A 229 15.21 0.43 6.94
CA TYR A 229 16.27 0.62 7.92
C TYR A 229 16.98 -0.70 8.25
N ASP A 230 18.30 -0.66 8.39
CA ASP A 230 19.07 -1.69 9.09
C ASP A 230 19.10 -1.37 10.59
N ARG A 231 18.30 -2.10 11.38
CA ARG A 231 18.13 -1.82 12.80
C ARG A 231 19.38 -2.11 13.63
N ARG A 232 20.36 -2.87 13.11
CA ARG A 232 21.63 -3.13 13.81
C ARG A 232 22.50 -1.87 13.91
N MET A 233 22.25 -0.91 13.02
CA MET A 233 22.94 0.37 12.97
C MET A 233 22.26 1.44 13.83
N ILE A 234 21.10 1.14 14.43
CA ILE A 234 20.27 2.10 15.15
C ILE A 234 20.33 1.81 16.64
N LYS A 235 20.57 2.86 17.45
CA LYS A 235 20.50 2.77 18.90
C LYS A 235 19.10 3.13 19.37
N ILE A 236 18.59 2.36 20.34
CA ILE A 236 17.36 2.70 21.04
C ILE A 236 17.59 3.97 21.85
N THR A 237 16.64 4.89 21.78
CA THR A 237 16.69 6.19 22.46
C THR A 237 15.52 6.39 23.40
N SER A 238 15.74 7.25 24.38
CA SER A 238 14.73 7.73 25.31
C SER A 238 14.41 9.19 25.03
N VAL A 239 13.12 9.52 24.98
CA VAL A 239 12.64 10.89 24.81
C VAL A 239 11.67 11.19 25.95
N PRO A 240 11.91 12.21 26.78
CA PRO A 240 10.98 12.56 27.83
C PRO A 240 9.71 13.17 27.26
N PHE A 241 8.60 13.03 27.98
CA PHE A 241 7.39 13.80 27.65
C PHE A 241 7.62 15.29 27.88
N SER A 242 7.17 16.12 26.95
CA SER A 242 7.15 17.57 27.11
C SER A 242 6.06 17.98 28.11
N SER A 243 6.36 18.92 29.01
CA SER A 243 5.44 19.49 29.98
C SER A 243 4.82 20.79 29.46
N GLU A 244 4.02 20.74 28.39
CA GLU A 244 3.16 21.89 28.07
C GLU A 244 1.92 21.93 28.98
N ARG A 245 1.50 23.15 29.38
CA ARG A 245 0.60 23.40 30.53
C ARG A 245 -0.75 22.68 30.41
N PRO A 246 -1.31 22.17 31.52
CA PRO A 246 -2.55 21.41 31.52
C PRO A 246 -3.76 22.35 31.48
N ASN A 247 -4.25 22.67 30.29
CA ASN A 247 -5.62 23.18 30.15
C ASN A 247 -6.32 22.44 29.01
N ARG A 248 -7.10 21.42 29.42
CA ARG A 248 -7.91 20.47 28.64
C ARG A 248 -7.21 19.15 28.27
N GLY A 249 -7.41 18.13 29.09
CA GLY A 249 -7.08 16.74 28.78
C GLY A 249 -5.57 16.44 28.82
N ARG A 250 -5.19 15.23 29.25
CA ARG A 250 -3.78 14.80 29.20
C ARG A 250 -3.38 14.56 27.74
N GLN A 251 -2.91 15.59 27.04
CA GLN A 251 -2.21 15.42 25.76
C GLN A 251 -0.73 15.65 26.02
N TYR A 252 0.00 14.56 26.30
CA TYR A 252 1.45 14.61 26.29
C TYR A 252 1.90 14.91 24.86
N SER A 253 3.08 15.49 24.67
CA SER A 253 3.76 15.59 23.37
C SER A 253 5.19 15.14 23.57
N LEU A 254 5.79 14.49 22.58
CA LEU A 254 7.20 14.12 22.66
C LEU A 254 8.05 15.39 22.56
N ALA A 255 9.04 15.54 23.44
CA ALA A 255 9.92 16.70 23.40
C ALA A 255 10.72 16.72 22.08
N THR A 256 10.44 17.70 21.22
CA THR A 256 11.13 17.87 19.92
C THR A 256 12.38 18.77 20.03
N ASN A 257 12.53 19.50 21.14
CA ASN A 257 13.48 20.61 21.34
C ASN A 257 14.54 20.31 22.41
N SER A 258 15.11 19.13 22.46
CA SER A 258 16.34 18.92 23.22
C SER A 258 17.53 19.45 22.42
N GLN A 259 18.08 20.59 22.84
CA GLN A 259 19.31 21.20 22.33
C GLN A 259 20.58 20.34 22.54
N SER A 260 20.45 19.15 23.13
CA SER A 260 21.54 18.18 23.27
C SER A 260 21.73 17.37 21.99
N GLU A 261 22.94 17.37 21.43
CA GLU A 261 23.33 16.52 20.31
C GLU A 261 23.06 15.02 20.58
N GLU A 262 23.03 14.60 21.85
CA GLU A 262 22.73 13.22 22.28
C GLU A 262 21.27 12.81 22.07
N SER A 263 20.34 13.76 21.96
CA SER A 263 18.90 13.49 21.82
C SER A 263 18.41 13.54 20.37
N ARG A 264 19.24 14.08 19.46
CA ARG A 264 19.14 13.77 18.03
C ARG A 264 19.70 12.37 17.87
N SER A 265 18.87 11.33 17.90
CA SER A 265 19.30 9.99 17.47
C SER A 265 19.68 10.10 15.99
N ALA A 266 20.93 10.44 15.71
CA ALA A 266 21.40 10.60 14.36
C ALA A 266 21.42 9.20 13.74
N ILE A 267 20.34 8.84 13.04
CA ILE A 267 20.32 7.64 12.21
C ILE A 267 21.53 7.76 11.27
N PRO A 268 22.49 6.83 11.34
CA PRO A 268 23.73 6.96 10.59
C PRO A 268 23.47 7.01 9.09
N LEU A 269 24.27 7.80 8.37
CA LEU A 269 24.29 7.77 6.90
C LEU A 269 24.62 6.33 6.45
N GLY A 270 23.79 5.77 5.55
CA GLY A 270 23.88 4.38 5.09
C GLY A 270 23.01 3.37 5.86
N CYS A 271 22.38 3.77 6.97
CA CYS A 271 21.45 2.90 7.71
C CYS A 271 20.11 2.69 6.99
N ALA A 272 19.73 3.62 6.12
CA ALA A 272 18.43 3.63 5.47
C ALA A 272 18.53 3.62 3.94
N GLN A 273 17.62 2.90 3.29
CA GLN A 273 17.35 2.98 1.86
C GLN A 273 15.92 3.45 1.65
N TYR A 274 15.72 4.34 0.68
CA TYR A 274 14.42 4.96 0.42
C TYR A 274 13.88 4.43 -0.90
N PHE A 275 12.58 4.17 -0.93
CA PHE A 275 11.86 3.74 -2.12
C PHE A 275 10.67 4.65 -2.34
N ALA A 276 10.47 5.11 -3.58
CA ALA A 276 9.29 5.89 -3.95
C ALA A 276 9.06 5.78 -5.47
N PRO A 277 7.82 5.92 -5.96
CA PRO A 277 7.59 5.94 -7.39
C PRO A 277 8.16 7.20 -8.01
N GLY A 278 8.98 7.08 -9.06
CA GLY A 278 9.82 8.18 -9.52
C GLY A 278 9.13 9.42 -10.08
N HIS A 279 7.80 9.40 -10.24
CA HIS A 279 7.00 10.56 -10.62
C HIS A 279 6.35 11.28 -9.43
N LEU A 280 6.34 10.68 -8.24
CA LEU A 280 5.68 11.28 -7.07
C LEU A 280 6.52 12.34 -6.37
N PRO A 281 7.84 12.17 -6.14
CA PRO A 281 8.65 13.20 -5.48
C PRO A 281 8.62 14.55 -6.19
N GLN A 282 8.52 14.55 -7.52
CA GLN A 282 8.44 15.77 -8.32
C GLN A 282 7.07 16.46 -8.25
N LYS A 283 6.02 15.71 -7.91
CA LYS A 283 4.63 16.20 -7.84
C LYS A 283 4.18 16.52 -6.42
N LEU A 284 5.04 16.40 -5.41
CA LEU A 284 4.67 16.55 -4.00
C LEU A 284 4.01 17.92 -3.71
N ASP A 285 4.55 18.99 -4.29
CA ASP A 285 4.01 20.34 -4.13
C ASP A 285 2.64 20.52 -4.80
N ASP A 286 2.42 19.82 -5.93
CA ASP A 286 1.14 19.84 -6.64
C ASP A 286 0.05 19.10 -5.86
N TYR A 287 0.39 17.99 -5.18
CA TYR A 287 -0.58 17.20 -4.41
C TYR A 287 -1.16 17.98 -3.23
N ARG A 288 -0.34 18.80 -2.56
CA ARG A 288 -0.81 19.71 -1.50
C ARG A 288 -1.91 20.66 -1.98
N ARG A 289 -1.90 21.00 -3.27
CA ARG A 289 -2.92 21.88 -3.90
C ARG A 289 -4.15 21.13 -4.39
N ARG A 290 -4.05 19.82 -4.65
CA ARG A 290 -5.15 18.97 -5.15
C ARG A 290 -5.97 18.30 -4.05
N PHE A 291 -5.79 18.69 -2.79
CA PHE A 291 -6.42 18.05 -1.62
C PHE A 291 -6.15 16.54 -1.50
N ARG A 292 -5.12 16.04 -2.20
CA ARG A 292 -4.73 14.63 -2.19
C ARG A 292 -3.67 14.41 -1.12
N SER A 293 -3.98 13.56 -0.13
CA SER A 293 -3.00 13.11 0.85
C SER A 293 -2.26 11.89 0.32
N LEU A 294 -0.92 11.92 0.32
CA LEU A 294 -0.08 10.76 0.03
C LEU A 294 0.41 10.17 1.34
N ALA A 295 0.01 8.94 1.63
CA ALA A 295 0.45 8.22 2.80
C ALA A 295 0.76 6.77 2.47
N SER A 296 1.81 6.22 3.04
CA SER A 296 2.17 4.81 2.89
C SER A 296 1.32 3.95 3.83
N THR A 297 0.05 3.77 3.47
CA THR A 297 -0.98 3.13 4.30
C THR A 297 -0.68 1.67 4.68
N TYR A 298 0.06 0.94 3.85
CA TYR A 298 0.46 -0.44 4.14
C TYR A 298 1.77 -0.80 3.47
N VAL A 299 2.63 -1.52 4.20
CA VAL A 299 3.88 -2.08 3.68
C VAL A 299 4.04 -3.52 4.14
N THR A 300 4.51 -4.40 3.25
CA THR A 300 4.78 -5.80 3.58
C THR A 300 5.87 -6.38 2.69
N PHE A 301 6.60 -7.36 3.20
CA PHE A 301 7.59 -8.12 2.44
C PHE A 301 6.95 -9.36 1.81
N ASP A 302 7.50 -9.78 0.68
CA ASP A 302 7.23 -11.12 0.19
C ASP A 302 7.88 -12.18 1.10
N PRO A 303 7.43 -13.44 1.04
CA PRO A 303 7.98 -14.51 1.87
C PRO A 303 9.50 -14.72 1.73
N SER A 304 10.11 -14.36 0.58
CA SER A 304 11.56 -14.43 0.40
C SER A 304 12.31 -13.23 1.00
N GLY A 305 11.61 -12.16 1.40
CA GLY A 305 12.22 -10.93 1.91
C GLY A 305 13.00 -10.12 0.87
N ARG A 306 12.80 -10.40 -0.42
CA ARG A 306 13.45 -9.69 -1.52
C ARG A 306 12.63 -8.50 -1.99
N TYR A 307 11.32 -8.68 -2.08
CA TYR A 307 10.41 -7.71 -2.64
C TYR A 307 9.58 -7.06 -1.54
N LEU A 308 9.42 -5.76 -1.67
CA LEU A 308 8.64 -4.93 -0.78
C LEU A 308 7.41 -4.42 -1.54
N LEU A 309 6.23 -4.70 -1.01
CA LEU A 309 4.96 -4.20 -1.51
C LEU A 309 4.52 -3.02 -0.66
N ALA A 310 4.14 -1.91 -1.30
CA ALA A 310 3.61 -0.74 -0.63
C ALA A 310 2.29 -0.28 -1.26
N ASN A 311 1.28 -0.06 -0.43
CA ASN A 311 0.02 0.56 -0.82
C ASN A 311 0.04 2.04 -0.41
N LEU A 312 0.04 2.93 -1.41
CA LEU A 312 0.06 4.37 -1.19
C LEU A 312 -1.37 4.93 -1.24
N GLY A 313 -1.81 5.59 -0.19
CA GLY A 313 -3.04 6.36 -0.15
C GLY A 313 -2.99 7.52 -1.14
N GLY A 314 -4.10 7.76 -1.83
CA GLY A 314 -4.21 8.68 -2.97
C GLY A 314 -3.52 8.17 -4.24
N GLU A 315 -2.94 6.97 -4.22
CA GLU A 315 -2.06 6.44 -5.26
C GLU A 315 -2.21 4.93 -5.46
N GLN A 316 -1.38 4.38 -6.34
CA GLN A 316 -1.41 2.96 -6.71
C GLN A 316 -0.62 2.07 -5.73
N ILE A 317 -0.65 0.75 -5.96
CA ILE A 317 0.22 -0.19 -5.24
C ILE A 317 1.50 -0.40 -6.03
N TYR A 318 2.63 -0.38 -5.33
CA TYR A 318 3.96 -0.46 -5.92
C TYR A 318 4.76 -1.63 -5.33
N LEU A 319 5.46 -2.35 -6.19
CA LEU A 319 6.39 -3.41 -5.84
C LEU A 319 7.82 -2.94 -6.07
N TYR A 320 8.66 -3.03 -5.05
CA TYR A 320 10.08 -2.67 -5.07
C TYR A 320 10.94 -3.92 -4.93
N ASP A 321 12.04 -3.98 -5.68
CA ASP A 321 13.08 -4.99 -5.49
C ASP A 321 14.15 -4.44 -4.55
N CYS A 322 14.25 -4.98 -3.34
CA CYS A 322 15.22 -4.54 -2.33
C CYS A 322 16.62 -5.12 -2.55
N LEU A 323 16.79 -6.07 -3.47
CA LEU A 323 18.11 -6.65 -3.78
C LEU A 323 18.74 -5.98 -5.00
N THR A 324 17.96 -5.76 -6.05
CA THR A 324 18.40 -5.08 -7.28
C THR A 324 17.46 -3.91 -7.59
N PRO A 325 17.53 -2.82 -6.81
CA PRO A 325 16.64 -1.68 -6.98
C PRO A 325 16.93 -0.91 -8.28
N ASN A 326 15.89 -0.29 -8.85
CA ASN A 326 16.01 0.51 -10.06
C ASN A 326 16.15 1.99 -9.69
N PRO A 327 17.11 2.75 -10.26
CA PRO A 327 17.18 4.18 -10.03
C PRO A 327 16.01 4.90 -10.72
N PRO A 328 15.52 6.01 -10.15
CA PRO A 328 14.54 6.86 -10.82
C PRO A 328 15.13 7.50 -12.08
N ILE A 329 14.26 7.83 -13.03
CA ILE A 329 14.63 8.52 -14.25
C ILE A 329 14.88 10.00 -13.94
N THR A 330 16.15 10.38 -13.86
CA THR A 330 16.62 11.75 -13.61
C THR A 330 17.38 12.36 -14.78
N GLN A 331 17.66 11.57 -15.81
CA GLN A 331 18.40 11.99 -17.00
C GLN A 331 17.92 11.24 -18.23
N VAL A 332 18.08 11.86 -19.41
CA VAL A 332 17.85 11.19 -20.69
C VAL A 332 18.89 10.07 -20.84
N PRO A 333 18.48 8.83 -21.20
CA PRO A 333 19.42 7.72 -21.29
C PRO A 333 20.53 8.01 -22.30
N LEU A 334 21.78 7.68 -21.94
CA LEU A 334 22.89 7.62 -22.87
C LEU A 334 22.68 6.44 -23.80
N LEU A 335 22.33 6.72 -25.05
CA LEU A 335 22.08 5.70 -26.07
C LEU A 335 23.35 5.48 -26.90
N GLY A 336 23.80 4.22 -26.96
CA GLY A 336 24.88 3.81 -27.86
C GLY A 336 24.53 4.07 -29.33
N ASN A 337 25.54 4.03 -30.20
CA ASN A 337 25.34 4.18 -31.64
C ASN A 337 24.98 2.87 -32.34
N GLU A 338 25.05 1.73 -31.65
CA GLU A 338 24.73 0.42 -32.23
C GLU A 338 23.59 -0.23 -31.44
N PRO A 339 22.64 -0.91 -32.09
CA PRO A 339 21.62 -1.70 -31.40
C PRO A 339 22.27 -2.80 -30.55
N LEU A 340 21.74 -3.04 -29.36
CA LEU A 340 22.15 -4.20 -28.57
C LEU A 340 21.83 -5.48 -29.39
N ASN A 341 22.86 -6.22 -29.80
CA ASN A 341 22.86 -7.43 -30.62
C ASN A 341 22.73 -7.30 -32.16
N GLY A 342 23.00 -6.15 -32.79
CA GLY A 342 23.03 -6.09 -34.26
C GLY A 342 21.70 -6.52 -34.91
N ILE A 343 20.58 -6.23 -34.23
CA ILE A 343 19.23 -6.70 -34.55
C ILE A 343 18.74 -6.06 -35.86
N LYS A 344 19.16 -6.62 -36.99
CA LYS A 344 18.40 -6.51 -38.24
C LYS A 344 17.39 -7.66 -38.26
N GLY A 345 16.14 -7.36 -37.89
CA GLY A 345 15.00 -8.24 -38.08
C GLY A 345 14.73 -9.25 -36.96
N PHE A 346 14.65 -8.80 -35.70
CA PHE A 346 14.07 -9.64 -34.63
C PHE A 346 12.61 -9.93 -34.97
N THR A 347 12.36 -11.13 -35.47
CA THR A 347 11.03 -11.66 -35.72
C THR A 347 10.49 -12.23 -34.42
N LEU A 348 9.29 -11.82 -34.05
CA LEU A 348 8.65 -12.34 -32.85
C LEU A 348 8.31 -13.82 -33.07
N PRO A 349 8.47 -14.68 -32.06
CA PRO A 349 7.96 -16.05 -32.16
C PRO A 349 6.45 -16.03 -32.50
N PRO A 350 5.93 -16.98 -33.29
CA PRO A 350 4.54 -16.97 -33.75
C PRO A 350 3.50 -16.83 -32.63
N GLU A 351 3.74 -17.44 -31.47
CA GLU A 351 2.87 -17.30 -30.29
C GLU A 351 2.80 -15.85 -29.78
N ILE A 352 3.95 -15.16 -29.76
CA ILE A 352 4.04 -13.78 -29.28
C ILE A 352 3.48 -12.81 -30.31
N GLU A 353 3.68 -13.10 -31.59
CA GLU A 353 3.04 -12.40 -32.71
C GLU A 353 1.51 -12.43 -32.57
N GLN A 354 0.93 -13.59 -32.23
CA GLN A 354 -0.51 -13.72 -31.99
C GLN A 354 -0.99 -12.88 -30.81
N ILE A 355 -0.28 -12.91 -29.67
CA ILE A 355 -0.61 -12.07 -28.50
C ILE A 355 -0.51 -10.58 -28.87
N LYS A 356 0.50 -10.18 -29.65
CA LYS A 356 0.66 -8.82 -30.17
C LYS A 356 -0.53 -8.42 -31.05
N ILE A 357 -0.99 -9.29 -31.94
CA ILE A 357 -2.15 -9.04 -32.80
C ILE A 357 -3.41 -8.83 -31.95
N GLN A 358 -3.64 -9.67 -30.95
CA GLN A 358 -4.75 -9.52 -30.01
C GLN A 358 -4.66 -8.20 -29.22
N ALA A 359 -3.46 -7.84 -28.76
CA ALA A 359 -3.22 -6.57 -28.06
C ALA A 359 -3.48 -5.35 -28.95
N ASN A 360 -3.05 -5.41 -30.22
CA ASN A 360 -3.32 -4.37 -31.21
C ASN A 360 -4.83 -4.23 -31.48
N ALA A 361 -5.55 -5.35 -31.58
CA ALA A 361 -7.00 -5.34 -31.77
C ALA A 361 -7.72 -4.71 -30.57
N ALA A 362 -7.36 -5.10 -29.34
CA ALA A 362 -7.88 -4.48 -28.12
C ALA A 362 -7.59 -2.97 -28.06
N PHE A 363 -6.38 -2.56 -28.45
CA PHE A 363 -6.00 -1.15 -28.53
C PHE A 363 -6.86 -0.38 -29.54
N GLN A 364 -7.13 -0.94 -30.72
CA GLN A 364 -8.00 -0.33 -31.74
C GLN A 364 -9.45 -0.20 -31.24
N GLN A 365 -9.91 -1.15 -30.43
CA GLN A 365 -11.22 -1.12 -29.77
C GLN A 365 -11.26 -0.20 -28.53
N ARG A 366 -10.18 0.55 -28.23
CA ARG A 366 -10.04 1.43 -27.05
C ARG A 366 -10.07 0.68 -25.70
N GLN A 367 -9.87 -0.63 -25.70
CA GLN A 367 -9.73 -1.45 -24.50
C GLN A 367 -8.26 -1.41 -24.03
N TYR A 368 -7.84 -0.24 -23.54
CA TYR A 368 -6.43 0.02 -23.27
C TYR A 368 -5.89 -0.83 -22.11
N THR A 369 -6.70 -1.12 -21.09
CA THR A 369 -6.28 -1.95 -19.94
C THR A 369 -5.94 -3.37 -20.39
N THR A 370 -6.83 -3.96 -21.21
CA THR A 370 -6.63 -5.27 -21.82
C THR A 370 -5.41 -5.28 -22.73
N ALA A 371 -5.23 -4.24 -23.57
CA ALA A 371 -4.08 -4.12 -24.45
C ALA A 371 -2.75 -4.07 -23.66
N ILE A 372 -2.66 -3.24 -22.61
CA ILE A 372 -1.49 -3.15 -21.73
C ILE A 372 -1.17 -4.52 -21.12
N GLY A 373 -2.20 -5.23 -20.64
CA GLY A 373 -2.05 -6.57 -20.08
C GLY A 373 -1.48 -7.57 -21.09
N LEU A 374 -2.02 -7.61 -22.29
CA LEU A 374 -1.54 -8.51 -23.35
C LEU A 374 -0.09 -8.17 -23.76
N TYR A 375 0.28 -6.89 -23.85
CA TYR A 375 1.68 -6.51 -24.09
C TYR A 375 2.60 -6.92 -22.94
N SER A 376 2.16 -6.77 -21.69
CA SER A 376 2.93 -7.25 -20.52
C SER A 376 3.14 -8.77 -20.57
N LYS A 377 2.10 -9.54 -20.90
CA LYS A 377 2.21 -11.00 -21.12
C LYS A 377 3.21 -11.35 -22.22
N ALA A 378 3.19 -10.61 -23.33
CA ALA A 378 4.14 -10.78 -24.43
C ALA A 378 5.59 -10.46 -24.01
N LEU A 379 5.79 -9.38 -23.25
CA LEU A 379 7.12 -8.92 -22.78
C LEU A 379 7.79 -9.89 -21.79
N ILE A 380 7.01 -10.61 -20.97
CA ILE A 380 7.57 -11.65 -20.09
C ILE A 380 8.28 -12.74 -20.91
N LYS A 381 7.71 -13.12 -22.05
CA LYS A 381 8.27 -14.15 -22.94
C LYS A 381 9.31 -13.58 -23.92
N ALA A 382 9.20 -12.31 -24.30
CA ALA A 382 10.09 -11.64 -25.26
C ALA A 382 10.55 -10.27 -24.72
N PRO A 383 11.41 -10.23 -23.68
CA PRO A 383 11.83 -8.99 -23.04
C PRO A 383 12.71 -8.10 -23.93
N ASN A 384 13.34 -8.66 -24.96
CA ASN A 384 14.22 -7.92 -25.88
C ASN A 384 13.45 -7.33 -27.09
N SER A 385 12.14 -7.12 -26.99
CA SER A 385 11.34 -6.57 -28.09
C SER A 385 11.05 -5.07 -27.89
N PRO A 386 11.72 -4.17 -28.65
CA PRO A 386 11.47 -2.73 -28.55
C PRO A 386 10.07 -2.34 -29.01
N VAL A 387 9.49 -3.08 -29.97
CA VAL A 387 8.14 -2.84 -30.51
C VAL A 387 7.06 -3.06 -29.44
N LEU A 388 7.19 -4.12 -28.63
CA LEU A 388 6.22 -4.41 -27.57
C LEU A 388 6.23 -3.33 -26.49
N TYR A 389 7.41 -2.87 -26.07
CA TYR A 389 7.54 -1.73 -25.17
C TYR A 389 6.93 -0.46 -25.76
N SER A 390 7.22 -0.13 -27.02
CA SER A 390 6.67 1.05 -27.70
C SER A 390 5.13 1.02 -27.75
N ASN A 391 4.54 -0.15 -28.03
CA ASN A 391 3.10 -0.30 -28.09
C ASN A 391 2.45 -0.23 -26.71
N ARG A 392 3.06 -0.84 -25.69
CA ARG A 392 2.59 -0.72 -24.30
C ARG A 392 2.66 0.72 -23.79
N ALA A 393 3.75 1.44 -24.08
CA ALA A 393 3.88 2.87 -23.76
C ALA A 393 2.75 3.70 -24.39
N THR A 394 2.45 3.44 -25.67
CA THR A 394 1.34 4.11 -26.37
C THR A 394 -0.01 3.81 -25.71
N ALA A 395 -0.24 2.54 -25.31
CA ALA A 395 -1.46 2.14 -24.62
C ALA A 395 -1.61 2.80 -23.24
N CYS A 396 -0.54 2.88 -22.46
CA CYS A 396 -0.51 3.63 -21.19
C CYS A 396 -0.86 5.11 -21.42
N MET A 397 -0.22 5.77 -22.39
CA MET A 397 -0.50 7.18 -22.70
C MET A 397 -1.95 7.43 -23.12
N LYS A 398 -2.59 6.47 -23.80
CA LYS A 398 -3.99 6.57 -24.21
C LYS A 398 -4.97 6.25 -23.08
N ARG A 399 -4.61 5.36 -22.16
CA ARG A 399 -5.40 5.07 -20.95
C ARG A 399 -5.41 6.25 -19.99
N ASN A 400 -4.27 6.93 -19.83
CA ASN A 400 -4.12 8.18 -19.09
C ASN A 400 -4.59 8.09 -17.62
N TRP A 401 -4.28 6.99 -16.94
CA TRP A 401 -4.45 6.90 -15.49
C TRP A 401 -3.26 7.50 -14.76
N ASP A 402 -3.41 7.77 -13.47
CA ASP A 402 -2.32 8.35 -12.67
C ASP A 402 -1.05 7.47 -12.75
N GLY A 403 0.08 8.13 -13.03
CA GLY A 403 1.38 7.52 -13.26
C GLY A 403 1.56 6.80 -14.61
N ASP A 404 0.54 6.70 -15.49
CA ASP A 404 0.68 6.05 -16.80
C ASP A 404 1.73 6.72 -17.69
N THR A 405 1.83 8.05 -17.63
CA THR A 405 2.87 8.81 -18.33
C THR A 405 4.27 8.36 -17.91
N TYR A 406 4.48 8.10 -16.61
CA TYR A 406 5.77 7.63 -16.10
C TYR A 406 6.04 6.17 -16.45
N ALA A 407 5.02 5.31 -16.41
CA ALA A 407 5.14 3.93 -16.89
C ALA A 407 5.48 3.88 -18.39
N ALA A 408 4.85 4.74 -19.19
CA ALA A 408 5.15 4.89 -20.61
C ALA A 408 6.58 5.40 -20.84
N LEU A 409 7.06 6.35 -20.02
CA LEU A 409 8.43 6.83 -20.04
C LEU A 409 9.43 5.68 -19.82
N LYS A 410 9.20 4.84 -18.79
CA LYS A 410 10.03 3.65 -18.50
C LYS A 410 10.08 2.70 -19.69
N ASP A 411 8.93 2.42 -20.31
CA ASP A 411 8.84 1.58 -21.50
C ASP A 411 9.59 2.18 -22.70
N CYS A 412 9.50 3.49 -22.92
CA CYS A 412 10.23 4.17 -23.98
C CYS A 412 11.75 4.06 -23.79
N ILE A 413 12.24 4.23 -22.56
CA ILE A 413 13.65 4.05 -22.24
C ILE A 413 14.10 2.61 -22.47
N SER A 414 13.31 1.63 -22.02
CA SER A 414 13.61 0.20 -22.25
C SER A 414 13.66 -0.14 -23.75
N ALA A 415 12.73 0.40 -24.55
CA ALA A 415 12.74 0.23 -25.99
C ALA A 415 13.99 0.83 -26.64
N LEU A 416 14.37 2.06 -26.27
CA LEU A 416 15.53 2.76 -26.84
C LEU A 416 16.86 2.14 -26.41
N LYS A 417 16.95 1.60 -25.19
CA LYS A 417 18.11 0.82 -24.75
C LYS A 417 18.32 -0.39 -25.65
N ILE A 418 17.27 -1.04 -26.14
CA ILE A 418 17.38 -2.19 -27.03
C ILE A 418 17.69 -1.74 -28.47
N ASP A 419 16.91 -0.78 -28.99
CA ASP A 419 17.03 -0.26 -30.35
C ASP A 419 16.94 1.29 -30.35
N PRO A 420 18.11 1.97 -30.38
CA PRO A 420 18.19 3.44 -30.38
C PRO A 420 17.62 4.10 -31.64
N TYR A 421 17.41 3.35 -32.72
CA TYR A 421 17.00 3.87 -34.03
C TYR A 421 15.47 3.86 -34.23
N GLN A 422 14.70 3.60 -33.18
CA GLN A 422 13.24 3.72 -33.24
C GLN A 422 12.77 5.13 -32.93
N ILE A 423 12.15 5.77 -33.92
CA ILE A 423 11.65 7.13 -33.77
C ILE A 423 10.46 7.25 -32.81
N LYS A 424 9.55 6.26 -32.81
CA LYS A 424 8.30 6.31 -32.03
C LYS A 424 8.57 6.34 -30.51
N PRO A 425 9.36 5.43 -29.91
CA PRO A 425 9.76 5.52 -28.50
C PRO A 425 10.46 6.84 -28.16
N PHE A 426 11.28 7.37 -29.07
CA PHE A 426 12.03 8.61 -28.85
C PHE A 426 11.12 9.85 -28.81
N HIS A 427 10.14 9.93 -29.72
CA HIS A 427 9.10 10.96 -29.66
C HIS A 427 8.29 10.89 -28.36
N TRP A 428 7.86 9.67 -27.98
CA TRP A 428 7.11 9.47 -26.73
C TRP A 428 7.94 9.77 -25.48
N LEU A 429 9.24 9.50 -25.49
CA LEU A 429 10.16 9.88 -24.40
C LEU A 429 10.10 11.38 -24.13
N ALA A 430 10.32 12.21 -25.17
CA ALA A 430 10.27 13.67 -25.04
C ALA A 430 8.87 14.16 -24.61
N ARG A 431 7.80 13.56 -25.15
CA ARG A 431 6.43 13.89 -24.76
C ARG A 431 6.14 13.57 -23.29
N CYS A 432 6.52 12.39 -22.82
CA CYS A 432 6.29 11.97 -21.44
C CYS A 432 7.06 12.87 -20.45
N LEU A 433 8.31 13.23 -20.75
CA LEU A 433 9.08 14.17 -19.93
C LEU A 433 8.39 15.54 -19.83
N LEU A 434 7.85 16.04 -20.95
CA LEU A 434 7.11 17.30 -20.98
C LEU A 434 5.80 17.26 -20.17
N ASP A 435 5.06 16.15 -20.28
CA ASP A 435 3.80 15.94 -19.56
C ASP A 435 4.02 15.72 -18.04
N LEU A 436 5.20 15.21 -17.65
CA LEU A 436 5.64 15.09 -16.25
C LEU A 436 6.19 16.41 -15.67
N GLY A 437 6.35 17.46 -16.48
CA GLY A 437 6.93 18.74 -16.05
C GLY A 437 8.46 18.76 -15.99
N GLN A 438 9.15 17.74 -16.52
CA GLN A 438 10.61 17.71 -16.62
C GLN A 438 11.06 18.41 -17.91
N VAL A 439 10.79 19.71 -18.04
CA VAL A 439 10.92 20.43 -19.31
C VAL A 439 12.36 20.47 -19.82
N GLY A 440 13.34 20.69 -18.94
CA GLY A 440 14.77 20.64 -19.31
C GLY A 440 15.21 19.29 -19.88
N LEU A 441 14.72 18.18 -19.32
CA LEU A 441 15.00 16.84 -19.85
C LEU A 441 14.23 16.58 -21.16
N ALA A 442 13.01 17.11 -21.29
CA ALA A 442 12.24 17.03 -22.53
C ALA A 442 12.95 17.74 -23.69
N ASP A 443 13.56 18.91 -23.44
CA ASP A 443 14.36 19.64 -24.43
C ASP A 443 15.64 18.89 -24.82
N GLN A 444 16.37 18.33 -23.85
CA GLN A 444 17.52 17.47 -24.13
C GLN A 444 17.14 16.26 -24.98
N ALA A 445 16.05 15.58 -24.64
CA ALA A 445 15.52 14.47 -25.43
C ALA A 445 15.14 14.96 -26.84
N PHE A 446 14.49 16.11 -26.98
CA PHE A 446 14.12 16.64 -28.28
C PHE A 446 15.34 16.99 -29.15
N LYS A 447 16.41 17.57 -28.58
CA LYS A 447 17.66 17.85 -29.29
C LYS A 447 18.30 16.55 -29.84
N LEU A 448 18.39 15.52 -29.00
CA LEU A 448 18.91 14.22 -29.40
C LEU A 448 18.05 13.54 -30.48
N LEU A 449 16.72 13.68 -30.40
CA LEU A 449 15.78 13.19 -31.41
C LEU A 449 16.06 13.82 -32.78
N ARG A 450 16.27 15.15 -32.81
CA ARG A 450 16.56 15.90 -34.03
C ARG A 450 17.93 15.54 -34.62
N GLU A 451 18.93 15.34 -33.78
CA GLU A 451 20.28 14.91 -34.19
C GLU A 451 20.26 13.52 -34.83
N ARG A 452 19.50 12.58 -34.28
CA ARG A 452 19.42 11.20 -34.81
C ARG A 452 18.51 11.06 -36.02
N PHE A 453 17.45 11.85 -36.14
CA PHE A 453 16.47 11.75 -37.23
C PHE A 453 16.27 13.08 -38.00
N PRO A 454 17.32 13.63 -38.64
CA PRO A 454 17.25 14.94 -39.28
C PRO A 454 16.25 15.00 -40.44
N GLN A 455 16.04 13.89 -41.15
CA GLN A 455 15.09 13.83 -42.28
C GLN A 455 13.61 13.96 -41.84
N GLN A 456 13.31 13.57 -40.60
CA GLN A 456 11.94 13.56 -40.06
C GLN A 456 11.69 14.74 -39.12
N ALA A 457 12.73 15.51 -38.80
CA ALA A 457 12.67 16.68 -37.91
C ALA A 457 11.68 17.76 -38.36
N ASN A 458 11.43 17.89 -39.67
CA ASN A 458 10.50 18.89 -40.23
C ASN A 458 9.03 18.40 -40.31
N SER A 459 8.73 17.19 -39.81
CA SER A 459 7.35 16.70 -39.78
C SER A 459 6.49 17.54 -38.83
N SER A 460 5.22 17.74 -39.18
CA SER A 460 4.26 18.53 -38.39
C SER A 460 4.20 18.08 -36.93
N THR A 461 4.26 16.78 -36.67
CA THR A 461 4.18 16.20 -35.32
C THR A 461 5.40 16.58 -34.45
N PHE A 462 6.57 16.74 -35.07
CA PHE A 462 7.81 17.13 -34.39
C PHE A 462 7.82 18.63 -34.11
N ASN A 463 7.35 19.43 -35.08
CA ASN A 463 7.22 20.87 -34.92
C ASN A 463 6.24 21.23 -33.79
N THR A 464 5.10 20.53 -33.68
CA THR A 464 4.16 20.73 -32.57
C THR A 464 4.81 20.46 -31.22
N LEU A 465 5.49 19.32 -31.07
CA LEU A 465 6.19 18.99 -29.82
C LEU A 465 7.30 20.01 -29.50
N HIS A 466 8.05 20.46 -30.50
CA HIS A 466 9.08 21.48 -30.32
C HIS A 466 8.52 22.78 -29.76
N ILE A 467 7.44 23.29 -30.39
CA ILE A 467 6.77 24.52 -29.97
C ILE A 467 6.26 24.39 -28.53
N GLU A 468 5.66 23.25 -28.18
CA GLU A 468 5.18 23.02 -26.81
C GLU A 468 6.31 22.99 -25.78
N VAL A 469 7.44 22.34 -26.10
CA VAL A 469 8.63 22.32 -25.23
C VAL A 469 9.17 23.74 -25.02
N GLN A 470 9.41 24.49 -26.09
CA GLN A 470 9.94 25.86 -25.99
C GLN A 470 8.99 26.78 -25.22
N LYS A 471 7.68 26.70 -25.50
CA LYS A 471 6.69 27.47 -24.76
C LYS A 471 6.68 27.16 -23.25
N LYS A 472 6.84 25.89 -22.86
CA LYS A 472 6.92 25.53 -21.44
C LYS A 472 8.23 25.99 -20.80
N LEU A 473 9.35 25.97 -21.53
CA LEU A 473 10.63 26.49 -21.04
C LEU A 473 10.52 27.99 -20.75
N GLU A 474 9.99 28.77 -21.70
CA GLU A 474 9.77 30.21 -21.53
C GLU A 474 8.87 30.52 -20.32
N LEU A 475 7.84 29.70 -20.08
CA LEU A 475 6.95 29.83 -18.91
C LEU A 475 7.66 29.51 -17.59
N GLU A 476 8.55 28.51 -17.56
CA GLU A 476 9.34 28.18 -16.37
C GLU A 476 10.37 29.27 -16.06
N GLU A 477 11.03 29.82 -17.08
CA GLU A 477 11.95 30.95 -16.94
C GLU A 477 11.23 32.18 -16.38
N GLN A 478 10.09 32.57 -16.96
CA GLN A 478 9.27 33.67 -16.45
C GLN A 478 8.78 33.45 -15.02
N ARG A 479 8.49 32.20 -14.63
CA ARG A 479 8.08 31.87 -13.26
C ARG A 479 9.25 31.99 -12.30
N SER A 480 10.43 31.50 -12.68
CA SER A 480 11.65 31.64 -11.91
C SER A 480 12.02 33.11 -11.70
N GLU A 481 11.95 33.94 -12.75
CA GLU A 481 12.21 35.38 -12.68
C GLU A 481 11.25 36.09 -11.71
N LYS A 482 9.96 35.76 -11.76
CA LYS A 482 8.95 36.29 -10.82
C LYS A 482 9.19 35.83 -9.38
N GLU A 483 9.61 34.58 -9.16
CA GLU A 483 9.93 34.07 -7.83
C GLU A 483 11.20 34.74 -7.28
N THR A 484 12.23 35.00 -8.10
CA THR A 484 13.41 35.77 -7.71
C THR A 484 13.10 37.25 -7.44
N ALA A 485 12.23 37.88 -8.23
CA ALA A 485 11.80 39.25 -8.00
C ALA A 485 11.02 39.39 -6.68
N ARG A 486 10.12 38.44 -6.38
CA ARG A 486 9.41 38.41 -5.09
C ARG A 486 10.33 38.18 -3.89
N ARG A 487 11.38 37.37 -4.03
CA ARG A 487 12.38 37.21 -2.97
C ARG A 487 13.19 38.49 -2.76
N GLY A 488 13.57 39.17 -3.84
CA GLY A 488 14.26 40.46 -3.76
C GLY A 488 13.41 41.58 -3.16
N GLU A 489 12.09 41.56 -3.35
CA GLU A 489 11.15 42.52 -2.73
C GLU A 489 10.88 42.23 -1.24
N LEU A 490 10.94 40.95 -0.81
CA LEU A 490 10.79 40.57 0.60
C LEU A 490 12.03 40.88 1.45
N ASP A 491 13.21 40.97 0.83
CA ASP A 491 14.45 41.31 1.53
C ASP A 491 14.50 42.81 1.94
N ASP A 492 13.77 43.70 1.24
CA ASP A 492 13.71 45.15 1.54
C ASP A 492 12.62 45.55 2.57
N GLU A 493 11.72 44.63 2.95
CA GLU A 493 10.62 44.88 3.91
C GLU A 493 10.68 43.95 5.16
N SER A 494 11.82 43.29 5.40
CA SER A 494 11.97 42.22 6.41
C SER A 494 12.38 42.66 7.82
N ASP A 495 12.25 43.94 8.18
CA ASP A 495 12.68 44.41 9.52
C ASP A 495 11.57 44.47 10.60
N LEU A 496 10.32 44.06 10.33
CA LEU A 496 9.24 44.21 11.33
C LEU A 496 8.18 43.12 11.51
N LEU A 497 8.22 41.95 10.87
CA LEU A 497 7.34 40.82 11.23
C LEU A 497 8.01 39.46 11.00
N GLU A 498 8.88 39.03 11.92
CA GLU A 498 9.23 37.61 12.07
C GLU A 498 8.03 36.84 12.66
N ASP A 499 6.98 36.64 11.86
CA ASP A 499 5.99 35.60 12.13
C ASP A 499 6.57 34.24 11.75
N GLY A 500 7.41 33.72 12.66
CA GLY A 500 7.51 32.33 13.10
C GLY A 500 7.09 31.15 12.21
N ASP A 501 7.39 31.11 10.90
CA ASP A 501 7.37 29.85 10.15
C ASP A 501 8.65 29.04 10.44
N ASN A 502 8.82 28.68 11.71
CA ASN A 502 9.83 27.77 12.20
C ASN A 502 9.36 26.33 11.99
N SER A 503 8.96 25.98 10.76
CA SER A 503 8.78 24.58 10.39
C SER A 503 10.14 23.88 10.52
N PRO A 504 10.28 22.80 11.31
CA PRO A 504 11.56 22.11 11.41
C PRO A 504 11.87 21.55 10.03
N SER A 505 12.87 22.14 9.39
CA SER A 505 13.33 21.74 8.07
C SER A 505 13.84 20.30 8.12
N LEU A 506 13.54 19.53 7.06
CA LEU A 506 14.06 18.17 6.87
C LEU A 506 15.56 18.16 7.19
N THR A 507 16.03 17.18 7.95
CA THR A 507 17.46 17.08 8.24
C THR A 507 18.25 16.86 6.94
N GLU A 508 19.53 17.24 6.92
CA GLU A 508 20.38 17.01 5.74
C GLU A 508 20.45 15.52 5.35
N ASN A 509 20.46 14.61 6.34
CA ASN A 509 20.39 13.17 6.07
C ASN A 509 19.07 12.78 5.37
N GLU A 510 17.94 13.31 5.84
CA GLU A 510 16.62 13.06 5.24
C GLU A 510 16.55 13.60 3.80
N LYS A 511 17.07 14.81 3.55
CA LYS A 511 17.18 15.38 2.21
C LYS A 511 18.02 14.49 1.29
N ASN A 512 19.18 14.02 1.76
CA ASN A 512 20.07 13.17 1.00
C ASN A 512 19.43 11.81 0.66
N TRP A 513 18.78 11.15 1.61
CA TRP A 513 18.08 9.89 1.34
C TRP A 513 16.91 10.05 0.38
N ARG A 514 16.12 11.13 0.52
CA ARG A 514 15.05 11.45 -0.43
C ARG A 514 15.56 11.78 -1.83
N ALA A 515 16.79 12.28 -1.97
CA ALA A 515 17.41 12.49 -3.27
C ALA A 515 17.94 11.19 -3.90
N GLN A 516 18.32 10.20 -3.08
CA GLN A 516 18.89 8.91 -3.50
C GLN A 516 17.91 7.74 -3.40
N TYR A 517 16.62 8.00 -3.62
CA TYR A 517 15.59 6.98 -3.55
C TYR A 517 15.61 6.03 -4.76
N TRP A 518 15.02 4.86 -4.59
CA TRP A 518 14.86 3.82 -5.61
C TRP A 518 13.42 3.76 -6.12
N ASP A 519 13.28 3.54 -7.42
CA ASP A 519 12.00 3.44 -8.13
C ASP A 519 11.42 2.02 -8.11
N TYR A 520 10.12 1.91 -8.40
CA TYR A 520 9.39 0.66 -8.39
C TYR A 520 9.78 -0.29 -9.54
N SER A 521 9.64 -1.59 -9.31
CA SER A 521 9.76 -2.64 -10.34
C SER A 521 8.43 -2.95 -11.01
N SER A 522 7.32 -2.93 -10.25
CA SER A 522 5.97 -3.17 -10.80
C SER A 522 4.94 -2.30 -10.10
N ARG A 523 3.79 -2.11 -10.76
CA ARG A 523 2.69 -1.26 -10.30
C ARG A 523 1.37 -1.95 -10.59
N TYR A 524 0.45 -1.90 -9.63
CA TYR A 524 -0.89 -2.49 -9.73
C TYR A 524 -1.93 -1.39 -9.61
N CYS A 525 -2.82 -1.32 -10.60
CA CYS A 525 -3.78 -0.23 -10.72
C CYS A 525 -5.22 -0.74 -10.71
N GLY A 526 -6.12 0.09 -10.17
CA GLY A 526 -7.57 -0.09 -10.26
C GLY A 526 -8.31 -0.10 -8.93
N HIS A 527 -7.62 -0.28 -7.79
CA HIS A 527 -8.23 -0.09 -6.49
C HIS A 527 -8.32 1.40 -6.13
N CYS A 528 -9.06 1.72 -5.07
CA CYS A 528 -9.14 3.06 -4.50
C CYS A 528 -8.71 3.04 -3.03
N ASN A 529 -7.88 4.00 -2.64
CA ASN A 529 -7.38 4.16 -1.28
C ASN A 529 -7.31 5.65 -0.93
N THR A 530 -8.44 6.27 -0.60
CA THR A 530 -8.53 7.71 -0.32
C THR A 530 -9.31 8.05 0.94
N THR A 531 -10.10 7.10 1.46
CA THR A 531 -11.07 7.35 2.53
C THR A 531 -10.52 6.99 3.90
N THR A 532 -9.83 5.86 3.99
CA THR A 532 -9.25 5.33 5.24
C THR A 532 -7.73 5.45 5.22
N ASP A 533 -7.11 5.50 6.40
CA ASP A 533 -5.65 5.53 6.54
C ASP A 533 -5.02 4.13 6.64
N ILE A 534 -5.82 3.08 6.42
CA ILE A 534 -5.44 1.67 6.43
C ILE A 534 -5.99 0.97 5.19
N LYS A 535 -5.12 0.32 4.42
CA LYS A 535 -5.52 -0.47 3.25
C LYS A 535 -4.50 -1.57 2.97
N GLU A 536 -4.80 -2.77 3.43
CA GLU A 536 -3.86 -3.88 3.27
C GLU A 536 -3.71 -4.30 1.81
N ALA A 537 -2.47 -4.60 1.44
CA ALA A 537 -2.12 -5.23 0.18
C ALA A 537 -1.14 -6.38 0.46
N ASN A 538 -1.42 -7.58 -0.03
CA ASN A 538 -0.66 -8.78 0.32
C ASN A 538 -0.37 -9.68 -0.89
N PHE A 539 0.67 -10.50 -0.77
CA PHE A 539 1.04 -11.53 -1.76
C PHE A 539 0.13 -12.76 -1.64
N PHE A 540 -0.23 -13.39 -2.76
CA PHE A 540 -1.15 -14.54 -2.80
C PHE A 540 -0.78 -15.58 -3.86
N GLY A 541 -0.88 -16.88 -3.52
CA GLY A 541 -0.46 -18.02 -4.33
C GLY A 541 1.07 -18.22 -4.35
N LYS A 542 1.70 -19.41 -4.35
CA LYS A 542 1.34 -20.80 -4.69
C LYS A 542 1.82 -21.73 -3.58
N PHE A 543 0.99 -22.69 -3.18
CA PHE A 543 1.21 -23.55 -2.01
C PHE A 543 1.85 -24.88 -2.40
N ASN A 544 3.16 -24.89 -2.65
CA ASN A 544 3.92 -26.12 -2.82
C ASN A 544 4.91 -26.27 -1.66
N GLN A 545 4.70 -27.27 -0.80
CA GLN A 545 5.60 -27.61 0.32
C GLN A 545 6.99 -28.07 -0.11
N MET A 546 7.22 -28.37 -1.40
CA MET A 546 8.50 -28.90 -1.88
C MET A 546 9.58 -27.81 -2.09
N MET A 547 9.21 -26.53 -2.07
CA MET A 547 10.14 -25.42 -1.89
C MET A 547 9.48 -24.41 -0.96
N SER A 548 10.07 -24.16 0.20
CA SER A 548 9.53 -23.38 1.32
C SER A 548 9.39 -21.86 1.05
N ILE A 549 8.98 -21.46 -0.16
CA ILE A 549 8.82 -20.06 -0.58
C ILE A 549 7.55 -19.98 -1.43
N SER A 550 6.56 -19.23 -0.93
CA SER A 550 5.43 -18.79 -1.75
C SER A 550 5.96 -17.69 -2.68
N ASP A 551 5.97 -17.94 -3.99
CA ASP A 551 6.42 -16.96 -4.99
C ASP A 551 5.46 -15.76 -5.13
N GLY A 552 4.35 -15.73 -4.37
CA GLY A 552 3.39 -14.61 -4.38
C GLY A 552 2.88 -14.30 -5.79
N GLN A 553 2.37 -15.31 -6.52
CA GLN A 553 2.02 -15.16 -7.95
C GLN A 553 0.99 -14.04 -8.20
N TYR A 554 0.15 -13.76 -7.22
CA TYR A 554 -0.87 -12.74 -7.26
C TYR A 554 -0.64 -11.70 -6.17
N ILE A 555 -1.20 -10.51 -6.38
CA ILE A 555 -1.29 -9.45 -5.39
C ILE A 555 -2.77 -9.22 -5.09
N LEU A 556 -3.08 -9.03 -3.81
CA LEU A 556 -4.41 -8.70 -3.30
C LEU A 556 -4.39 -7.29 -2.71
N ALA A 557 -5.45 -6.52 -2.88
CA ALA A 557 -5.66 -5.30 -2.10
C ALA A 557 -7.13 -4.92 -1.98
N GLY A 558 -7.49 -4.35 -0.84
CA GLY A 558 -8.82 -3.80 -0.59
C GLY A 558 -9.03 -2.48 -1.31
N SER A 559 -10.28 -2.05 -1.41
CA SER A 559 -10.66 -0.82 -2.10
C SER A 559 -11.84 -0.13 -1.38
N ASP A 560 -11.95 1.19 -1.57
CA ASP A 560 -13.00 2.05 -1.01
C ASP A 560 -14.35 1.96 -1.74
N ASP A 561 -14.50 1.03 -2.68
CA ASP A 561 -15.74 0.73 -3.43
C ASP A 561 -16.41 -0.57 -2.93
N GLY A 562 -16.01 -1.06 -1.76
CA GLY A 562 -16.48 -2.32 -1.17
C GLY A 562 -15.90 -3.56 -1.86
N CYS A 563 -15.01 -3.40 -2.83
CA CYS A 563 -14.38 -4.50 -3.53
C CYS A 563 -12.95 -4.74 -3.05
N PHE A 564 -12.42 -5.90 -3.42
CA PHE A 564 -11.00 -6.15 -3.45
C PHE A 564 -10.58 -6.69 -4.81
N PHE A 565 -9.33 -6.39 -5.15
CA PHE A 565 -8.76 -6.65 -6.45
C PHE A 565 -7.67 -7.72 -6.32
N ILE A 566 -7.61 -8.60 -7.32
CA ILE A 566 -6.59 -9.64 -7.46
C ILE A 566 -5.86 -9.39 -8.78
N TRP A 567 -4.57 -9.09 -8.70
CA TRP A 567 -3.72 -8.92 -9.87
C TRP A 567 -2.77 -10.10 -10.04
N ASP A 568 -2.46 -10.45 -11.29
CA ASP A 568 -1.25 -11.23 -11.58
C ASP A 568 -0.02 -10.35 -11.32
N ARG A 569 0.89 -10.84 -10.48
CA ARG A 569 2.05 -10.08 -9.98
C ARG A 569 2.96 -9.61 -11.11
N ASN A 570 3.17 -10.46 -12.12
CA ASN A 570 4.18 -10.20 -13.16
C ASN A 570 3.65 -9.28 -14.27
N THR A 571 2.36 -9.38 -14.58
CA THR A 571 1.74 -8.63 -15.67
C THR A 571 1.05 -7.35 -15.21
N GLY A 572 0.64 -7.28 -13.94
CA GLY A 572 -0.17 -6.19 -13.39
C GLY A 572 -1.63 -6.21 -13.84
N ILE A 573 -2.08 -7.31 -14.44
CA ILE A 573 -3.46 -7.47 -14.93
C ILE A 573 -4.37 -7.84 -13.77
N VAL A 574 -5.52 -7.18 -13.68
CA VAL A 574 -6.62 -7.59 -12.80
C VAL A 574 -7.18 -8.91 -13.31
N GLU A 575 -6.97 -9.99 -12.55
CA GLU A 575 -7.52 -11.31 -12.84
C GLU A 575 -8.89 -11.49 -12.22
N ARG A 576 -9.17 -10.81 -11.09
CA ARG A 576 -10.48 -10.85 -10.45
C ARG A 576 -10.77 -9.64 -9.58
N VAL A 577 -12.05 -9.28 -9.51
CA VAL A 577 -12.59 -8.28 -8.58
C VAL A 577 -13.78 -8.89 -7.84
N LEU A 578 -13.76 -8.81 -6.52
CA LEU A 578 -14.74 -9.42 -5.64
C LEU A 578 -15.27 -8.38 -4.66
N ARG A 579 -16.59 -8.28 -4.50
CA ARG A 579 -17.26 -7.44 -3.51
C ARG A 579 -17.08 -8.08 -2.13
N GLY A 580 -16.22 -7.48 -1.31
CA GLY A 580 -15.81 -8.02 -0.01
C GLY A 580 -16.44 -7.34 1.20
N ASP A 581 -17.08 -6.19 0.99
CA ASP A 581 -17.74 -5.38 2.01
C ASP A 581 -18.85 -4.55 1.36
N GLU A 582 -19.77 -4.00 2.15
CA GLU A 582 -20.81 -3.11 1.63
C GLU A 582 -20.21 -1.81 1.09
N SER A 583 -19.21 -1.27 1.79
CA SER A 583 -18.67 0.06 1.52
C SER A 583 -17.16 0.09 1.30
N ILE A 584 -16.36 -0.51 2.18
CA ILE A 584 -14.90 -0.36 2.16
C ILE A 584 -14.24 -1.63 2.65
N VAL A 585 -13.34 -2.22 1.86
CA VAL A 585 -12.47 -3.32 2.31
C VAL A 585 -11.15 -2.72 2.82
N ASN A 586 -10.80 -2.96 4.08
CA ASN A 586 -9.56 -2.46 4.70
C ASN A 586 -8.51 -3.56 4.87
N CYS A 587 -8.91 -4.78 5.22
CA CYS A 587 -8.01 -5.88 5.55
C CYS A 587 -8.19 -7.06 4.60
N LEU A 588 -7.08 -7.67 4.19
CA LEU A 588 -7.05 -8.85 3.34
C LEU A 588 -5.89 -9.74 3.72
N GLN A 589 -6.17 -10.79 4.47
CA GLN A 589 -5.16 -11.71 4.99
C GLN A 589 -5.28 -13.07 4.30
N PRO A 590 -4.39 -13.37 3.33
CA PRO A 590 -4.35 -14.69 2.71
C PRO A 590 -3.90 -15.75 3.72
N HIS A 591 -4.49 -16.93 3.65
CA HIS A 591 -4.07 -18.07 4.45
C HIS A 591 -2.65 -18.51 4.05
N PRO A 592 -1.77 -18.83 5.01
CA PRO A 592 -0.35 -19.10 4.72
C PRO A 592 -0.10 -20.32 3.82
N PHE A 593 -0.97 -21.33 3.85
CA PHE A 593 -0.75 -22.62 3.16
C PHE A 593 -1.84 -23.07 2.18
N THR A 594 -2.93 -22.32 2.00
CA THR A 594 -4.07 -22.77 1.19
C THR A 594 -4.64 -21.61 0.40
N CYS A 595 -5.32 -21.90 -0.72
CA CYS A 595 -6.02 -20.88 -1.50
C CYS A 595 -7.30 -20.47 -0.76
N MET A 596 -7.12 -19.73 0.32
CA MET A 596 -8.16 -19.16 1.17
C MET A 596 -7.67 -17.79 1.61
N LEU A 597 -8.58 -16.85 1.84
CA LEU A 597 -8.23 -15.56 2.46
C LEU A 597 -9.38 -15.09 3.35
N ALA A 598 -9.04 -14.24 4.32
CA ALA A 598 -9.99 -13.53 5.16
C ALA A 598 -10.01 -12.05 4.77
N SER A 599 -11.19 -11.45 4.70
CA SER A 599 -11.35 -10.01 4.47
C SER A 599 -12.17 -9.37 5.57
N SER A 600 -11.91 -8.10 5.82
CA SER A 600 -12.76 -7.24 6.64
C SER A 600 -12.64 -5.78 6.23
N GLY A 601 -13.58 -4.97 6.71
CA GLY A 601 -13.76 -3.60 6.27
C GLY A 601 -14.43 -2.75 7.34
N ILE A 602 -15.43 -1.97 6.92
CA ILE A 602 -16.27 -1.19 7.84
C ILE A 602 -17.34 -2.08 8.48
N ASP A 603 -17.64 -3.23 7.87
CA ASP A 603 -18.57 -4.20 8.47
C ASP A 603 -18.00 -4.82 9.76
N SER A 604 -18.90 -5.24 10.64
CA SER A 604 -18.57 -5.98 11.87
C SER A 604 -18.31 -7.47 11.67
N VAL A 605 -18.15 -7.88 10.40
CA VAL A 605 -18.10 -9.28 9.99
C VAL A 605 -16.76 -9.58 9.32
N VAL A 606 -16.21 -10.76 9.61
CA VAL A 606 -15.05 -11.29 8.89
C VAL A 606 -15.53 -12.25 7.82
N ARG A 607 -15.15 -12.03 6.56
CA ARG A 607 -15.56 -12.88 5.44
C ARG A 607 -14.43 -13.83 5.04
N ILE A 608 -14.76 -15.11 4.87
CA ILE A 608 -13.83 -16.14 4.43
C ILE A 608 -14.10 -16.50 2.98
N TRP A 609 -13.06 -16.48 2.17
CA TRP A 609 -13.13 -16.76 0.74
C TRP A 609 -12.36 -18.02 0.40
N SER A 610 -12.98 -18.92 -0.34
CA SER A 610 -12.36 -20.17 -0.80
C SER A 610 -12.85 -20.55 -2.20
N PRO A 611 -12.11 -21.37 -2.96
CA PRO A 611 -12.53 -21.85 -4.27
C PRO A 611 -13.82 -22.67 -4.19
N LEU A 612 -14.91 -22.12 -4.73
CA LEU A 612 -16.23 -22.76 -4.69
C LEU A 612 -16.30 -23.99 -5.60
N PRO A 613 -17.08 -25.04 -5.23
CA PRO A 613 -17.31 -26.22 -6.07
C PRO A 613 -17.78 -25.86 -7.48
N GLN A 614 -17.33 -26.59 -8.50
CA GLN A 614 -17.58 -26.27 -9.91
C GLN A 614 -19.07 -26.24 -10.27
N GLU A 615 -19.92 -26.97 -9.53
CA GLU A 615 -21.38 -26.99 -9.70
C GLU A 615 -22.07 -25.75 -9.07
N ARG A 616 -21.51 -25.19 -7.97
CA ARG A 616 -22.00 -23.93 -7.35
C ARG A 616 -21.69 -22.70 -8.20
N VAL A 617 -20.77 -22.80 -9.16
CA VAL A 617 -20.40 -21.71 -10.09
C VAL A 617 -21.58 -21.31 -11.01
N VAL A 618 -22.67 -22.08 -11.06
CA VAL A 618 -23.84 -21.76 -11.89
C VAL A 618 -24.88 -20.93 -11.13
N SER A 619 -25.00 -21.06 -9.81
CA SER A 619 -25.99 -20.33 -9.00
C SER A 619 -25.47 -19.03 -8.38
N ASP A 620 -24.18 -18.95 -8.01
CA ASP A 620 -23.60 -17.79 -7.28
C ASP A 620 -22.91 -16.74 -8.18
N ARG A 621 -23.12 -16.79 -9.50
CA ARG A 621 -22.50 -15.84 -10.45
C ARG A 621 -22.85 -14.36 -10.26
N LEU A 622 -23.80 -14.01 -9.40
CA LEU A 622 -24.43 -12.68 -9.44
C LEU A 622 -24.16 -11.76 -8.25
N GLY A 623 -23.79 -12.26 -7.07
CA GLY A 623 -23.73 -11.41 -5.86
C GLY A 623 -22.36 -10.77 -5.59
N SER A 624 -21.29 -11.57 -5.62
CA SER A 624 -19.98 -11.14 -5.11
C SER A 624 -18.92 -10.89 -6.19
N VAL A 625 -19.11 -11.36 -7.43
CA VAL A 625 -18.12 -11.16 -8.50
C VAL A 625 -18.48 -9.93 -9.32
N VAL A 626 -17.53 -9.01 -9.47
CA VAL A 626 -17.69 -7.87 -10.38
C VAL A 626 -17.28 -8.31 -11.78
N LEU A 627 -18.25 -8.41 -12.69
CA LEU A 627 -18.03 -8.88 -14.06
C LEU A 627 -17.24 -7.88 -14.91
N ASP A 628 -17.44 -6.59 -14.67
CA ASP A 628 -16.73 -5.51 -15.37
C ASP A 628 -15.68 -4.87 -14.47
N ALA A 629 -14.52 -5.55 -14.38
CA ALA A 629 -13.37 -5.07 -13.63
C ALA A 629 -12.79 -3.76 -14.19
N GLU A 630 -12.94 -3.49 -15.50
CA GLU A 630 -12.40 -2.28 -16.12
C GLU A 630 -13.22 -1.05 -15.73
N SER A 631 -14.55 -1.16 -15.74
CA SER A 631 -15.42 -0.08 -15.27
C SER A 631 -15.24 0.20 -13.77
N ALA A 632 -15.08 -0.84 -12.95
CA ALA A 632 -14.78 -0.66 -11.53
C ALA A 632 -13.44 0.08 -11.32
N ALA A 633 -12.39 -0.34 -12.02
CA ALA A 633 -11.08 0.32 -11.97
C ALA A 633 -11.14 1.77 -12.48
N MET A 634 -11.92 2.04 -13.52
CA MET A 634 -12.10 3.40 -14.05
C MET A 634 -12.87 4.29 -13.07
N ALA A 635 -13.91 3.77 -12.41
CA ALA A 635 -14.64 4.49 -11.37
C ALA A 635 -13.73 4.84 -10.20
N ASN A 636 -12.89 3.91 -9.76
CA ASN A 636 -11.88 4.14 -8.72
C ASN A 636 -10.84 5.17 -9.13
N GLN A 637 -10.40 5.17 -10.39
CA GLN A 637 -9.49 6.19 -10.91
C GLN A 637 -10.11 7.60 -10.88
N ARG A 638 -11.42 7.72 -11.16
CA ARG A 638 -12.16 8.99 -11.03
C ARG A 638 -12.29 9.40 -9.57
N ARG A 639 -12.67 8.46 -8.68
CA ARG A 639 -12.78 8.68 -7.23
C ARG A 639 -11.46 9.17 -6.63
N MET A 640 -10.32 8.63 -7.06
CA MET A 640 -9.01 9.11 -6.61
C MET A 640 -8.68 10.54 -7.05
N ASN A 641 -9.29 11.03 -8.14
CA ASN A 641 -9.05 12.35 -8.71
C ASN A 641 -10.15 13.37 -8.40
N ALA A 642 -11.25 12.93 -7.79
CA ALA A 642 -12.35 13.78 -7.40
C ALA A 642 -11.93 14.75 -6.29
N ASP A 643 -12.43 15.98 -6.36
CA ASP A 643 -12.19 16.96 -5.30
C ASP A 643 -13.00 16.60 -4.02
N PRO A 644 -12.75 17.24 -2.86
CA PRO A 644 -13.44 16.91 -1.63
C PRO A 644 -14.97 17.05 -1.69
N PHE A 645 -15.50 17.96 -2.51
CA PHE A 645 -16.93 18.18 -2.67
C PHE A 645 -17.56 17.10 -3.57
N GLU A 646 -16.93 16.79 -4.70
CA GLU A 646 -17.30 15.65 -5.54
C GLU A 646 -17.23 14.34 -4.76
N MET A 647 -16.19 14.14 -3.96
CA MET A 647 -16.06 12.99 -3.08
C MET A 647 -17.18 12.92 -2.04
N PHE A 648 -17.57 14.05 -1.46
CA PHE A 648 -18.69 14.12 -0.53
C PHE A 648 -20.00 13.69 -1.22
N LEU A 649 -20.28 14.21 -2.42
CA LEU A 649 -21.45 13.84 -3.21
C LEU A 649 -21.46 12.35 -3.57
N MET A 650 -20.32 11.83 -4.05
CA MET A 650 -20.15 10.41 -4.38
C MET A 650 -20.37 9.50 -3.15
N ASN A 651 -19.97 9.95 -1.96
CA ASN A 651 -20.19 9.21 -0.71
C ASN A 651 -21.64 9.25 -0.22
N MET A 652 -22.43 10.24 -0.64
CA MET A 652 -23.87 10.32 -0.36
C MET A 652 -24.72 9.59 -1.42
N GLY A 653 -24.11 8.94 -2.41
CA GLY A 653 -24.83 8.28 -3.50
C GLY A 653 -25.44 9.24 -4.53
N ALA A 654 -25.11 10.53 -4.47
CA ALA A 654 -25.50 11.51 -5.48
C ALA A 654 -24.49 11.46 -6.64
N THR A 655 -24.95 11.29 -7.88
CA THR A 655 -24.07 11.47 -9.02
C THR A 655 -23.86 12.97 -9.24
N ALA A 656 -22.69 13.38 -9.74
CA ALA A 656 -22.42 14.79 -10.03
C ALA A 656 -23.42 15.39 -11.06
N GLU A 657 -24.15 14.54 -11.79
CA GLU A 657 -25.24 14.93 -12.70
C GLU A 657 -26.51 15.37 -11.95
N ASP A 658 -26.74 14.88 -10.73
CA ASP A 658 -27.91 15.24 -9.90
C ASP A 658 -27.74 16.59 -9.17
N ALA A 659 -26.50 17.10 -9.06
CA ALA A 659 -26.16 18.26 -8.24
C ALA A 659 -26.10 19.60 -9.01
N MET A 660 -26.41 19.62 -10.30
CA MET A 660 -26.43 20.83 -11.12
C MET A 660 -27.88 21.26 -11.43
N PRO A 661 -28.53 22.13 -10.62
CA PRO A 661 -29.74 22.79 -11.06
C PRO A 661 -29.37 23.84 -12.12
N ASP A 662 -29.88 23.61 -13.32
CA ASP A 662 -29.78 24.50 -14.48
C ASP A 662 -30.17 25.94 -14.09
N ILE A 663 -29.25 26.89 -14.22
CA ILE A 663 -29.46 28.29 -13.87
C ILE A 663 -30.29 28.93 -14.99
N THR A 664 -31.62 28.79 -14.93
CA THR A 664 -32.57 29.65 -15.65
C THR A 664 -33.76 30.09 -14.76
N VAL A 665 -33.61 31.31 -14.22
CA VAL A 665 -34.60 32.35 -13.89
C VAL A 665 -36.13 31.98 -13.74
N ARG A 666 -36.59 32.01 -12.46
CA ARG A 666 -37.88 32.53 -11.86
C ARG A 666 -39.21 31.73 -11.96
N PRO A 667 -40.23 31.96 -11.07
CA PRO A 667 -40.30 32.73 -9.80
C PRO A 667 -40.91 31.99 -8.57
N ARG A 668 -40.73 32.61 -7.39
CA ARG A 668 -41.26 32.26 -6.05
C ARG A 668 -42.79 32.05 -5.94
N ARG A 669 -43.22 31.11 -5.07
CA ARG A 669 -44.37 31.22 -4.10
C ARG A 669 -44.53 29.93 -3.25
N PRO A 670 -45.32 29.92 -2.14
CA PRO A 670 -44.93 30.30 -0.78
C PRO A 670 -44.94 29.11 0.21
N ALA A 671 -44.46 29.37 1.43
CA ALA A 671 -44.32 28.43 2.55
C ALA A 671 -45.65 27.80 3.04
N SER A 672 -45.58 26.52 3.41
CA SER A 672 -46.49 25.87 4.36
C SER A 672 -45.69 24.94 5.28
N SER A 673 -46.14 24.91 6.54
CA SER A 673 -45.54 24.45 7.79
C SER A 673 -45.40 22.92 7.96
N PRO A 674 -44.67 22.46 9.00
CA PRO A 674 -44.12 21.11 9.14
C PRO A 674 -45.09 20.16 9.84
N ASP A 675 -44.87 18.85 9.72
CA ASP A 675 -45.05 17.82 10.76
C ASP A 675 -44.75 16.43 10.17
N ASP A 676 -43.63 15.83 10.60
CA ASP A 676 -43.57 14.53 11.30
C ASP A 676 -42.17 13.90 11.15
N ASP A 677 -41.39 14.08 12.21
CA ASP A 677 -40.08 13.52 12.45
C ASP A 677 -40.14 11.99 12.62
N GLN A 678 -39.35 11.28 11.82
CA GLN A 678 -38.68 10.04 12.24
C GLN A 678 -37.23 10.11 11.75
N ASP A 679 -36.41 10.82 12.52
CA ASP A 679 -34.95 10.84 12.37
C ASP A 679 -34.36 9.48 12.79
N GLU A 680 -34.05 8.63 11.81
CA GLU A 680 -32.93 7.68 11.93
C GLU A 680 -31.64 8.48 11.71
N ASP A 681 -30.84 8.63 12.76
CA ASP A 681 -29.58 9.39 12.74
C ASP A 681 -28.52 8.72 11.84
N PRO A 682 -28.15 9.29 10.68
CA PRO A 682 -27.14 8.71 9.79
C PRO A 682 -25.70 9.00 10.26
N ARG A 683 -25.49 9.62 11.44
CA ARG A 683 -24.17 10.09 11.88
C ARG A 683 -23.28 9.03 12.54
N ALA A 684 -23.73 7.79 12.69
CA ALA A 684 -22.90 6.71 13.22
C ALA A 684 -21.86 6.17 12.21
N ALA A 685 -22.02 6.41 10.91
CA ALA A 685 -21.12 5.86 9.87
C ALA A 685 -19.89 6.75 9.54
N ILE A 686 -19.73 7.90 10.21
CA ILE A 686 -18.72 8.93 9.86
C ILE A 686 -17.63 9.10 10.95
N GLN A 687 -17.49 8.14 11.88
CA GLN A 687 -16.44 8.23 12.92
C GLN A 687 -15.07 7.65 12.52
N CYS A 688 -14.92 7.02 11.35
CA CYS A 688 -13.59 6.57 10.89
C CYS A 688 -12.64 7.69 10.43
N ARG A 689 -13.07 8.96 10.41
CA ARG A 689 -12.24 10.05 9.86
C ARG A 689 -11.40 10.81 10.89
N GLN A 690 -11.92 11.19 12.05
CA GLN A 690 -11.19 12.04 12.99
C GLN A 690 -11.81 11.92 14.39
N SER A 691 -11.26 11.05 15.22
CA SER A 691 -11.33 11.14 16.69
C SER A 691 -10.28 10.25 17.33
#